data_AF-A0A7Y3UP83-F1
#
_entry.id   AF-A0A7Y3UP83-F1
#
_cell.length_a   1.000
_cell.length_b   1.000
_cell.length_c   1.000
_cell.angle_alpha   90.00
_cell.angle_beta   90.00
_cell.angle_gamma   90.00
#
_symmetry.space_group_name_H-M   'P 1'
#
loop_
_entity.id
_entity.type
_entity.pdbx_description
1 polymer ?
#
loop_
_entity_poly.entity_id
_entity_poly.type
_entity_poly.pdbx_seq_one_letter_code
_entity_poly.pdbx_strand_id
1 'polypeptide(L)'
;MEKKLTRFLMIAVGLLLLFGLSSTVTVARAAEPAMTSPVPGSDLTTATVMFEWDAGTEEDLYRLHVGTTGPGSKDIVRKNELATTSFRVTGIPLTGDTVYVRLWWRVGGAWKRTDYDYPTRSCTDAYEPNNSRSRSYGPLTSGRNYKALICSDTDVDWYKINVGSTGVVDLSLRPPKDPCLDYEIELYSNAARVAGSYNGSCGNERITYSASPGIYFIKVYGYSRAFHQSTKYRLSGTWSPAPEITNPAPGSLLTTTTVSFEWDVGTVEDLYRLHIGTTGRGSKNFLTKNEITTTSYVVTGIPLTGETVYVRLWWRNGDTWYNSDYTYRTQSGGNQAPIADDDTVTTVVDVPVTIDVIAGDSDPDGTVDPATVFIISDPINGTAFANSDGTVDYVPYAGYLGIDAFRYTVDDNLGATSNEATVTVTVDPADTPTMKSPVPDSTLTTASVSFEWNAGTEEDLYRLHVGTTGPGSKDILKKNELETTTYVVHGIPVNGNTIYVRLWWRISNTWDFADYVYQAPPPSPVAKTGQTSTFPLNPSPSGSDGDLKKGVAWPSRRFKDNGDATVTDNLTGIIWTKAADLFGQQDWLTALASCNELVGDGSLTEGPNDGSIAGQWRLANLNELLSLIDRSMFGPALPSGHPFTNVPVSSYWTSTTIANDTTSAWAVGFDTGFLFDDLKGSANDVWCIRD
;
A
#
# COMPACT_ATOMS: atom_id res chain seq x y z
N MET A 1 -83.42 -63.99 -21.45
CA MET A 1 -84.80 -63.48 -21.63
C MET A 1 -84.90 -62.35 -20.62
N GLU A 2 -84.87 -61.06 -20.95
CA GLU A 2 -85.12 -60.37 -22.22
C GLU A 2 -83.83 -59.76 -22.80
N LYS A 3 -82.85 -60.61 -23.10
CA LYS A 3 -82.19 -60.59 -24.42
C LYS A 3 -83.21 -60.56 -25.57
N LYS A 4 -82.85 -59.75 -26.60
CA LYS A 4 -83.20 -59.89 -28.02
C LYS A 4 -84.64 -59.44 -28.34
N LEU A 5 -84.92 -58.64 -29.36
CA LEU A 5 -84.27 -58.54 -30.66
C LEU A 5 -84.93 -57.35 -31.40
N THR A 6 -84.16 -56.60 -32.18
CA THR A 6 -84.55 -55.99 -33.47
C THR A 6 -85.68 -54.94 -33.48
N ARG A 7 -85.57 -53.80 -34.16
CA ARG A 7 -85.31 -53.70 -35.60
C ARG A 7 -85.19 -52.22 -35.98
N PHE A 8 -83.97 -51.75 -36.22
CA PHE A 8 -83.62 -50.94 -37.39
C PHE A 8 -82.20 -51.40 -37.75
N LEU A 9 -82.14 -52.41 -38.62
CA LEU A 9 -81.50 -52.26 -39.93
C LEU A 9 -79.96 -52.13 -39.79
N MET A 10 -79.22 -53.19 -39.49
CA MET A 10 -78.67 -54.11 -40.50
C MET A 10 -78.82 -53.64 -41.96
N ILE A 11 -77.78 -52.98 -42.47
CA ILE A 11 -77.15 -53.34 -43.75
C ILE A 11 -75.62 -53.35 -43.52
N ALA A 12 -75.05 -54.55 -43.65
CA ALA A 12 -73.63 -54.92 -43.86
C ALA A 12 -72.60 -54.37 -42.84
N VAL A 13 -72.06 -55.18 -41.91
CA VAL A 13 -71.02 -56.19 -42.17
C VAL A 13 -70.16 -55.85 -43.38
N GLY A 14 -69.18 -54.98 -43.15
CA GLY A 14 -68.06 -54.69 -44.04
C GLY A 14 -67.34 -53.41 -43.60
N LEU A 15 -66.15 -53.55 -42.98
CA LEU A 15 -65.13 -52.51 -42.76
C LEU A 15 -65.54 -51.38 -41.78
N LEU A 16 -64.89 -51.07 -40.66
CA LEU A 16 -63.47 -50.79 -40.36
C LEU A 16 -63.38 -50.88 -38.80
N LEU A 17 -62.45 -51.63 -38.15
CA LEU A 17 -61.05 -51.23 -37.89
C LEU A 17 -61.00 -49.83 -37.19
N LEU A 18 -60.55 -49.59 -35.96
CA LEU A 18 -59.58 -50.24 -35.07
C LEU A 18 -59.88 -49.84 -33.61
N PHE A 19 -60.02 -50.86 -32.76
CA PHE A 19 -59.50 -51.00 -31.39
C PHE A 19 -59.13 -49.78 -30.52
N GLY A 20 -59.69 -49.78 -29.31
CA GLY A 20 -58.89 -49.63 -28.08
C GLY A 20 -59.10 -48.35 -27.27
N LEU A 21 -60.23 -48.22 -26.59
CA LEU A 21 -60.37 -47.30 -25.45
C LEU A 21 -59.43 -47.75 -24.32
N SER A 22 -58.24 -47.15 -24.25
CA SER A 22 -57.46 -47.01 -23.03
C SER A 22 -57.83 -45.66 -22.41
N SER A 23 -58.80 -45.67 -21.50
CA SER A 23 -59.01 -44.52 -20.61
C SER A 23 -57.85 -44.49 -19.62
N THR A 24 -56.85 -43.67 -19.88
CA THR A 24 -55.92 -43.25 -18.83
C THR A 24 -56.72 -42.44 -17.81
N VAL A 25 -57.10 -43.08 -16.70
CA VAL A 25 -57.42 -42.35 -15.47
C VAL A 25 -56.13 -41.69 -15.03
N THR A 26 -55.91 -40.43 -15.40
CA THR A 26 -55.03 -39.56 -14.63
C THR A 26 -55.68 -39.39 -13.27
N VAL A 27 -55.26 -40.20 -12.30
CA VAL A 27 -55.47 -39.88 -10.89
C VAL A 27 -54.74 -38.56 -10.67
N ALA A 28 -55.47 -37.45 -10.60
CA ALA A 28 -54.91 -36.22 -10.07
C ALA A 28 -54.40 -36.56 -8.66
N ARG A 29 -53.08 -36.47 -8.43
CA ARG A 29 -52.53 -36.63 -7.08
C ARG A 29 -53.23 -35.62 -6.18
N ALA A 30 -53.74 -36.09 -5.04
CA ALA A 30 -54.24 -35.21 -3.99
C ALA A 30 -53.21 -34.11 -3.72
N ALA A 31 -53.64 -32.85 -3.70
CA ALA A 31 -52.75 -31.73 -3.43
C ALA A 31 -52.35 -31.79 -1.95
N GLU A 32 -51.06 -31.90 -1.67
CA GLU A 32 -50.57 -31.93 -0.30
C GLU A 32 -50.53 -30.49 0.26
N PRO A 33 -50.93 -30.27 1.53
CA PRO A 33 -50.85 -28.98 2.19
C PRO A 33 -49.42 -28.43 2.17
N ALA A 34 -49.28 -27.15 1.81
CA ALA A 34 -47.99 -26.47 1.78
C ALA A 34 -48.09 -25.09 2.44
N MET A 35 -47.03 -24.69 3.15
CA MET A 35 -46.94 -23.36 3.76
C MET A 35 -46.94 -22.28 2.69
N THR A 36 -47.83 -21.30 2.84
CA THR A 36 -48.00 -20.17 1.92
C THR A 36 -47.57 -18.85 2.53
N SER A 37 -47.67 -18.72 3.86
CA SER A 37 -47.23 -17.52 4.59
C SER A 37 -46.61 -17.91 5.94
N PRO A 38 -45.45 -17.35 6.34
CA PRO A 38 -44.52 -16.63 5.48
C PRO A 38 -44.03 -17.51 4.34
N VAL A 39 -43.62 -16.87 3.23
CA VAL A 39 -43.09 -17.57 2.05
C VAL A 39 -41.98 -18.53 2.51
N PRO A 40 -42.05 -19.84 2.22
CA PRO A 40 -41.03 -20.80 2.62
C PRO A 40 -39.60 -20.30 2.37
N GLY A 41 -38.78 -20.26 3.41
CA GLY A 41 -37.39 -19.78 3.34
C GLY A 41 -37.19 -18.27 3.52
N SER A 42 -38.25 -17.46 3.65
CA SER A 42 -38.12 -16.03 3.93
C SER A 42 -37.58 -15.75 5.33
N ASP A 43 -36.91 -14.60 5.52
CA ASP A 43 -36.53 -14.16 6.87
C ASP A 43 -37.76 -13.89 7.75
N LEU A 44 -37.74 -14.41 8.98
CA LEU A 44 -38.64 -13.96 10.04
C LEU A 44 -38.05 -12.70 10.67
N THR A 45 -38.80 -11.60 10.59
CA THR A 45 -38.39 -10.28 11.09
C THR A 45 -39.13 -9.88 12.36
N THR A 46 -40.01 -10.74 12.87
CA THR A 46 -40.86 -10.46 14.04
C THR A 46 -40.86 -11.65 14.98
N ALA A 47 -40.93 -11.37 16.29
CA ALA A 47 -41.08 -12.41 17.31
C ALA A 47 -42.46 -13.09 17.26
N THR A 48 -43.42 -12.47 16.54
CA THR A 48 -44.79 -12.95 16.35
C THR A 48 -45.11 -13.09 14.87
N VAL A 49 -45.41 -14.31 14.41
CA VAL A 49 -45.65 -14.63 12.99
C VAL A 49 -46.96 -15.42 12.84
N MET A 50 -47.75 -15.07 11.83
CA MET A 50 -48.88 -15.89 11.40
C MET A 50 -48.40 -16.89 10.35
N PHE A 51 -48.47 -18.18 10.66
CA PHE A 51 -48.21 -19.24 9.69
C PHE A 51 -49.53 -19.65 9.03
N GLU A 52 -49.57 -19.67 7.70
CA GLU A 52 -50.71 -20.04 6.87
C GLU A 52 -50.26 -21.08 5.83
N TRP A 53 -51.13 -22.02 5.51
CA TRP A 53 -50.88 -23.08 4.53
C TRP A 53 -52.12 -23.35 3.68
N ASP A 54 -51.93 -23.95 2.51
CA ASP A 54 -53.06 -24.38 1.67
C ASP A 54 -53.80 -25.57 2.29
N ALA A 55 -55.13 -25.58 2.16
CA ALA A 55 -55.92 -26.77 2.43
C ALA A 55 -55.64 -27.82 1.35
N GLY A 56 -55.36 -29.06 1.75
CA GLY A 56 -55.28 -30.15 0.78
C GLY A 56 -56.68 -30.66 0.42
N THR A 57 -56.75 -31.71 -0.40
CA THR A 57 -58.01 -32.24 -0.94
C THR A 57 -58.65 -33.37 -0.12
N GLU A 58 -57.96 -33.98 0.84
CA GLU A 58 -58.41 -35.20 1.57
C GLU A 58 -58.13 -35.18 3.09
N GLU A 59 -57.84 -34.01 3.65
CA GLU A 59 -57.32 -33.84 5.02
C GLU A 59 -58.42 -33.62 6.05
N ASP A 60 -58.31 -34.31 7.19
CA ASP A 60 -59.23 -34.15 8.33
C ASP A 60 -58.64 -33.31 9.49
N LEU A 61 -57.31 -33.17 9.57
CA LEU A 61 -56.68 -32.48 10.70
C LEU A 61 -55.22 -32.05 10.45
N TYR A 62 -54.78 -30.96 11.10
CA TYR A 62 -53.41 -30.42 11.02
C TYR A 62 -52.67 -30.40 12.38
N ARG A 63 -51.34 -30.31 12.35
CA ARG A 63 -50.49 -29.94 13.51
C ARG A 63 -49.37 -29.01 13.06
N LEU A 64 -48.96 -28.09 13.95
CA LEU A 64 -47.85 -27.18 13.71
C LEU A 64 -46.86 -27.24 14.88
N HIS A 65 -45.62 -27.61 14.60
CA HIS A 65 -44.51 -27.59 15.56
C HIS A 65 -43.47 -26.57 15.11
N VAL A 66 -43.01 -25.71 16.02
CA VAL A 66 -42.02 -24.66 15.75
C VAL A 66 -40.94 -24.69 16.82
N GLY A 67 -39.68 -24.61 16.41
CA GLY A 67 -38.55 -24.64 17.33
C GLY A 67 -37.21 -24.22 16.75
N THR A 68 -36.19 -24.17 17.61
CA THR A 68 -34.85 -23.62 17.29
C THR A 68 -33.75 -24.67 17.17
N THR A 69 -33.97 -25.88 17.70
CA THR A 69 -32.90 -26.90 17.83
C THR A 69 -32.82 -27.88 16.66
N GLY A 70 -33.57 -27.66 15.57
CA GLY A 70 -33.58 -28.51 14.37
C GLY A 70 -34.98 -28.90 13.86
N PRO A 71 -35.07 -29.59 12.70
CA PRO A 71 -36.33 -29.95 12.05
C PRO A 71 -37.31 -30.73 12.94
N GLY A 72 -38.47 -30.13 13.21
CA GLY A 72 -39.50 -30.69 14.08
C GLY A 72 -39.32 -30.48 15.58
N SER A 73 -38.38 -29.60 15.95
CA SER A 73 -38.36 -29.05 17.31
C SER A 73 -39.68 -28.32 17.61
N LYS A 74 -39.98 -28.21 18.90
CA LYS A 74 -41.26 -27.73 19.43
C LYS A 74 -41.09 -26.89 20.71
N ASP A 75 -39.89 -26.36 20.92
CA ASP A 75 -39.50 -25.52 22.06
C ASP A 75 -40.19 -24.16 22.04
N ILE A 76 -40.59 -23.66 20.85
CA ILE A 76 -41.39 -22.44 20.72
C ILE A 76 -42.89 -22.79 20.75
N VAL A 77 -43.35 -23.65 19.85
CA VAL A 77 -44.78 -24.05 19.77
C VAL A 77 -44.93 -25.54 19.50
N ARG A 78 -45.85 -26.18 20.22
CA ARG A 78 -46.38 -27.52 19.93
C ARG A 78 -47.91 -27.48 19.84
N LYS A 79 -48.46 -27.25 18.65
CA LYS A 79 -49.91 -27.26 18.45
C LYS A 79 -50.37 -28.53 17.73
N ASN A 80 -51.26 -29.28 18.35
CA ASN A 80 -51.89 -30.45 17.76
C ASN A 80 -53.37 -30.15 17.44
N GLU A 81 -53.92 -30.85 16.46
CA GLU A 81 -55.36 -30.91 16.16
C GLU A 81 -55.96 -29.57 15.73
N LEU A 82 -55.36 -28.97 14.71
CA LEU A 82 -55.85 -27.75 14.07
C LEU A 82 -56.86 -28.12 12.96
N ALA A 83 -58.04 -27.53 13.03
CA ALA A 83 -59.05 -27.57 11.96
C ALA A 83 -59.00 -26.33 11.05
N THR A 84 -58.03 -25.45 11.29
CA THR A 84 -57.77 -24.23 10.51
C THR A 84 -56.52 -24.41 9.67
N THR A 85 -56.38 -23.59 8.64
CA THR A 85 -55.18 -23.53 7.78
C THR A 85 -54.23 -22.40 8.16
N SER A 86 -54.34 -21.90 9.40
CA SER A 86 -53.44 -20.89 9.94
C SER A 86 -53.25 -21.02 11.46
N PHE A 87 -52.11 -20.53 11.96
CA PHE A 87 -51.79 -20.47 13.38
C PHE A 87 -50.80 -19.34 13.71
N ARG A 88 -51.10 -18.57 14.77
CA ARG A 88 -50.22 -17.49 15.27
C ARG A 88 -49.17 -18.05 16.24
N VAL A 89 -47.90 -17.82 15.94
CA VAL A 89 -46.75 -18.21 16.77
C VAL A 89 -46.13 -16.94 17.38
N THR A 90 -45.80 -16.97 18.66
CA THR A 90 -45.17 -15.87 19.41
C THR A 90 -43.89 -16.37 20.07
N GLY A 91 -42.93 -15.48 20.34
CA GLY A 91 -41.67 -15.83 21.02
C GLY A 91 -40.62 -16.42 20.09
N ILE A 92 -40.65 -16.05 18.80
CA ILE A 92 -39.64 -16.43 17.81
C ILE A 92 -38.35 -15.65 18.11
N PRO A 93 -37.21 -16.31 18.35
CA PRO A 93 -35.95 -15.64 18.67
C PRO A 93 -35.34 -15.03 17.41
N LEU A 94 -35.12 -13.72 17.41
CA LEU A 94 -34.51 -12.97 16.32
C LEU A 94 -32.98 -12.87 16.52
N THR A 95 -32.32 -14.02 16.71
CA THR A 95 -30.89 -14.11 17.04
C THR A 95 -29.98 -14.17 15.83
N GLY A 96 -30.53 -14.42 14.63
CA GLY A 96 -29.74 -14.74 13.43
C GLY A 96 -29.82 -16.21 13.04
N ASP A 97 -30.35 -17.06 13.92
CA ASP A 97 -30.41 -18.51 13.74
C ASP A 97 -31.68 -18.93 12.98
N THR A 98 -31.69 -20.17 12.47
CA THR A 98 -32.83 -20.76 11.77
C THR A 98 -33.92 -21.23 12.74
N VAL A 99 -35.16 -20.85 12.45
CA VAL A 99 -36.36 -21.40 13.07
C VAL A 99 -36.94 -22.49 12.18
N TYR A 100 -37.14 -23.66 12.77
CA TYR A 100 -37.62 -24.86 12.10
C TYR A 100 -39.12 -25.03 12.34
N VAL A 101 -39.89 -25.14 11.26
CA VAL A 101 -41.35 -25.27 11.28
C VAL A 101 -41.74 -26.58 10.62
N ARG A 102 -42.46 -27.43 11.35
CA ARG A 102 -43.02 -28.69 10.82
C ARG A 102 -44.53 -28.61 10.76
N LEU A 103 -45.06 -28.70 9.55
CA LEU A 103 -46.49 -28.86 9.29
C LEU A 103 -46.81 -30.35 9.16
N TRP A 104 -47.79 -30.82 9.93
CA TRP A 104 -48.35 -32.15 9.78
C TRP A 104 -49.78 -32.07 9.26
N TRP A 105 -50.17 -33.03 8.44
CA TRP A 105 -51.55 -33.23 8.03
C TRP A 105 -51.91 -34.71 8.10
N ARG A 106 -53.20 -34.99 8.29
CA ARG A 106 -53.72 -36.35 8.42
C ARG A 106 -54.58 -36.69 7.20
N VAL A 107 -54.33 -37.85 6.60
CA VAL A 107 -55.10 -38.40 5.47
C VAL A 107 -55.41 -39.85 5.78
N GLY A 108 -56.69 -40.23 5.77
CA GLY A 108 -57.12 -41.62 5.99
C GLY A 108 -56.65 -42.24 7.31
N GLY A 109 -56.44 -41.43 8.36
CA GLY A 109 -55.92 -41.90 9.66
C GLY A 109 -54.40 -41.84 9.82
N ALA A 110 -53.64 -41.67 8.74
CA ALA A 110 -52.18 -41.60 8.76
C ALA A 110 -51.68 -40.14 8.77
N TRP A 111 -50.65 -39.87 9.55
CA TRP A 111 -50.01 -38.54 9.62
C TRP A 111 -48.86 -38.43 8.62
N LYS A 112 -48.92 -37.40 7.78
CA LYS A 112 -47.85 -36.94 6.90
C LYS A 112 -47.27 -35.61 7.39
N ARG A 113 -46.10 -35.21 6.88
CA ARG A 113 -45.41 -33.98 7.28
C ARG A 113 -44.53 -33.37 6.19
N THR A 114 -44.32 -32.07 6.32
CA THR A 114 -43.34 -31.26 5.58
C THR A 114 -42.63 -30.32 6.55
N ASP A 115 -41.33 -30.13 6.32
CA ASP A 115 -40.46 -29.24 7.11
C ASP A 115 -40.13 -27.98 6.31
N TYR A 116 -40.08 -26.85 7.02
CA TYR A 116 -39.74 -25.54 6.50
C TYR A 116 -38.71 -24.89 7.42
N ASP A 117 -37.71 -24.28 6.80
CA ASP A 117 -36.64 -23.57 7.49
C ASP A 117 -36.81 -22.08 7.23
N TYR A 118 -36.81 -21.30 8.31
CA TYR A 118 -36.92 -19.85 8.22
C TYR A 118 -35.74 -19.20 8.95
N PRO A 119 -34.82 -18.54 8.24
CA PRO A 119 -33.79 -17.74 8.90
C PRO A 119 -34.45 -16.63 9.72
N THR A 120 -33.82 -16.27 10.84
CA THR A 120 -34.21 -15.08 11.61
C THR A 120 -33.17 -14.00 11.41
N ARG A 121 -33.58 -12.73 11.42
CA ARG A 121 -32.63 -11.62 11.34
C ARG A 121 -32.16 -11.23 12.73
N SER A 122 -30.84 -11.30 12.96
CA SER A 122 -30.22 -10.87 14.23
C SER A 122 -30.49 -9.39 14.52
N CYS A 123 -31.05 -9.10 15.68
CA CYS A 123 -31.12 -7.74 16.22
C CYS A 123 -29.96 -7.55 17.20
N THR A 124 -29.03 -6.64 16.90
CA THR A 124 -27.91 -6.29 17.78
C THR A 124 -28.04 -4.84 18.22
N ASP A 125 -28.21 -4.63 19.53
CA ASP A 125 -28.19 -3.33 20.19
C ASP A 125 -27.02 -3.27 21.19
N ALA A 126 -26.40 -2.09 21.35
CA ALA A 126 -25.27 -1.89 22.24
C ALA A 126 -25.63 -1.94 23.74
N TYR A 127 -26.92 -1.90 24.09
CA TYR A 127 -27.41 -1.84 25.47
C TYR A 127 -28.13 -3.12 25.92
N GLU A 128 -28.26 -4.12 25.04
CA GLU A 128 -28.86 -5.41 25.34
C GLU A 128 -27.85 -6.40 25.97
N PRO A 129 -28.28 -7.35 26.81
CA PRO A 129 -29.66 -7.63 27.21
C PRO A 129 -30.14 -6.71 28.36
N ASN A 130 -31.16 -5.90 28.13
CA ASN A 130 -31.77 -4.99 29.11
C ASN A 130 -33.29 -5.23 29.28
N ASN A 131 -33.77 -6.37 28.80
CA ASN A 131 -35.17 -6.82 28.77
C ASN A 131 -35.89 -6.97 30.13
N SER A 132 -35.23 -6.61 31.23
CA SER A 132 -35.82 -6.63 32.56
C SER A 132 -35.15 -5.60 33.45
N ARG A 133 -35.89 -5.14 34.45
CA ARG A 133 -35.39 -4.14 35.41
C ARG A 133 -34.09 -4.53 36.11
N SER A 134 -33.89 -5.82 36.43
CA SER A 134 -32.65 -6.30 37.06
C SER A 134 -31.44 -6.27 36.11
N ARG A 135 -31.69 -6.20 34.81
CA ARG A 135 -30.70 -6.10 33.74
C ARG A 135 -30.66 -4.70 33.11
N SER A 136 -31.26 -3.70 33.76
CA SER A 136 -31.36 -2.36 33.21
C SER A 136 -29.97 -1.79 32.87
N TYR A 137 -29.83 -1.15 31.70
CA TYR A 137 -28.61 -0.47 31.29
C TYR A 137 -28.45 0.87 32.02
N GLY A 138 -27.28 1.13 32.62
CA GLY A 138 -26.97 2.40 33.27
C GLY A 138 -26.19 2.25 34.60
N PRO A 139 -26.03 3.35 35.36
CA PRO A 139 -26.77 4.60 35.23
C PRO A 139 -26.47 5.35 33.92
N LEU A 140 -27.50 5.94 33.30
CA LEU A 140 -27.30 6.88 32.20
C LEU A 140 -26.69 8.17 32.76
N THR A 141 -25.92 8.87 31.92
CA THR A 141 -25.43 10.23 32.12
C THR A 141 -26.48 11.28 31.70
N SER A 142 -26.73 12.26 32.56
CA SER A 142 -27.61 13.41 32.31
C SER A 142 -27.12 14.22 31.10
N GLY A 143 -28.03 14.65 30.22
CA GLY A 143 -27.75 15.41 29.01
C GLY A 143 -27.23 14.61 27.81
N ARG A 144 -26.90 13.32 27.98
CA ARG A 144 -26.43 12.44 26.89
C ARG A 144 -27.59 11.87 26.07
N ASN A 145 -27.35 11.64 24.78
CA ASN A 145 -28.26 10.96 23.87
C ASN A 145 -27.84 9.49 23.69
N TYR A 146 -28.77 8.57 23.93
CA TYR A 146 -28.63 7.13 23.74
C TYR A 146 -29.46 6.69 22.54
N LYS A 147 -28.83 5.99 21.59
CA LYS A 147 -29.48 5.48 20.37
C LYS A 147 -29.61 3.97 20.50
N ALA A 148 -30.84 3.48 20.56
CA ALA A 148 -31.13 2.07 20.78
C ALA A 148 -32.19 1.55 19.80
N LEU A 149 -32.43 0.24 19.79
CA LEU A 149 -33.41 -0.46 18.98
C LEU A 149 -34.44 -1.15 19.87
N ILE A 150 -35.72 -0.99 19.54
CA ILE A 150 -36.74 -1.98 19.92
C ILE A 150 -36.77 -3.02 18.80
N CYS A 151 -36.43 -4.25 19.14
CA CYS A 151 -36.23 -5.37 18.22
C CYS A 151 -37.53 -6.05 17.81
N SER A 152 -38.54 -6.08 18.70
CA SER A 152 -39.83 -6.72 18.43
C SER A 152 -40.98 -6.07 19.23
N ASP A 153 -42.20 -6.55 18.99
CA ASP A 153 -43.40 -6.19 19.77
C ASP A 153 -43.40 -6.72 21.21
N THR A 154 -42.41 -7.55 21.57
CA THR A 154 -42.22 -8.08 22.92
C THR A 154 -40.98 -7.53 23.62
N ASP A 155 -40.19 -6.73 22.92
CA ASP A 155 -38.93 -6.19 23.41
C ASP A 155 -39.14 -4.98 24.31
N VAL A 156 -38.44 -4.96 25.45
CA VAL A 156 -38.63 -3.97 26.52
C VAL A 156 -37.29 -3.52 27.07
N ASP A 157 -36.83 -2.35 26.65
CA ASP A 157 -35.59 -1.80 27.17
C ASP A 157 -35.78 -1.19 28.57
N TRP A 158 -35.01 -1.68 29.54
CA TRP A 158 -34.88 -1.03 30.84
C TRP A 158 -33.57 -0.26 30.95
N TYR A 159 -33.66 0.99 31.42
CA TYR A 159 -32.53 1.83 31.78
C TYR A 159 -32.58 2.24 33.25
N LYS A 160 -31.43 2.66 33.78
CA LYS A 160 -31.28 3.17 35.14
C LYS A 160 -30.77 4.61 35.10
N ILE A 161 -31.26 5.48 35.97
CA ILE A 161 -30.66 6.80 36.25
C ILE A 161 -30.46 6.98 37.75
N ASN A 162 -29.46 7.76 38.13
CA ASN A 162 -29.23 8.18 39.50
C ASN A 162 -29.47 9.69 39.60
N VAL A 163 -30.38 10.08 40.48
CA VAL A 163 -30.71 11.47 40.78
C VAL A 163 -29.98 11.86 42.06
N GLY A 164 -29.09 12.87 41.99
CA GLY A 164 -28.23 13.28 43.10
C GLY A 164 -28.90 14.23 44.08
N SER A 165 -29.78 15.11 43.59
CA SER A 165 -30.53 16.05 44.42
C SER A 165 -31.99 16.19 43.98
N THR A 166 -32.84 16.69 44.87
CA THR A 166 -34.25 16.97 44.53
C THR A 166 -34.31 17.93 43.35
N GLY A 167 -34.99 17.54 42.28
CA GLY A 167 -35.03 18.30 41.05
C GLY A 167 -35.93 17.67 39.99
N VAL A 168 -35.96 18.30 38.82
CA VAL A 168 -36.77 17.82 37.70
C VAL A 168 -35.97 16.78 36.92
N VAL A 169 -36.55 15.58 36.76
CA VAL A 169 -36.18 14.60 35.74
C VAL A 169 -37.00 14.90 34.50
N ASP A 170 -36.34 15.21 33.40
CA ASP A 170 -36.95 15.51 32.11
C ASP A 170 -36.41 14.55 31.04
N LEU A 171 -37.21 13.58 30.64
CA LEU A 171 -36.83 12.55 29.68
C LEU A 171 -37.51 12.83 28.34
N SER A 172 -36.80 12.63 27.24
CA SER A 172 -37.34 12.66 25.89
C SER A 172 -37.02 11.38 25.15
N LEU A 173 -38.06 10.75 24.59
CA LEU A 173 -37.96 9.64 23.65
C LEU A 173 -38.29 10.16 22.26
N ARG A 174 -37.43 9.90 21.29
CA ARG A 174 -37.68 10.22 19.88
C ARG A 174 -37.72 8.95 19.04
N PRO A 175 -38.89 8.50 18.59
CA PRO A 175 -38.99 7.39 17.65
C PRO A 175 -38.53 7.82 16.23
N PRO A 176 -38.25 6.89 15.31
CA PRO A 176 -38.00 7.22 13.92
C PRO A 176 -39.33 7.51 13.20
N LYS A 177 -39.26 8.29 12.12
CA LYS A 177 -40.45 8.80 11.42
C LYS A 177 -41.12 7.77 10.49
N ASP A 178 -40.46 6.66 10.17
CA ASP A 178 -40.94 5.68 9.17
C ASP A 178 -40.28 4.29 9.37
N PRO A 179 -41.06 3.18 9.49
CA PRO A 179 -42.49 3.16 9.72
C PRO A 179 -42.83 3.67 11.13
N CYS A 180 -43.95 4.40 11.20
CA CYS A 180 -44.53 4.93 12.42
C CYS A 180 -44.94 3.79 13.37
N LEU A 181 -44.23 3.63 14.49
CA LEU A 181 -44.61 2.72 15.57
C LEU A 181 -44.95 3.53 16.82
N ASP A 182 -45.94 3.06 17.58
CA ASP A 182 -46.27 3.65 18.88
C ASP A 182 -45.25 3.18 19.92
N TYR A 183 -44.70 4.12 20.68
CA TYR A 183 -43.78 3.85 21.78
C TYR A 183 -44.39 4.34 23.08
N GLU A 184 -44.04 3.67 24.18
CA GLU A 184 -44.28 4.18 25.51
C GLU A 184 -42.96 4.30 26.26
N ILE A 185 -42.81 5.41 26.98
CA ILE A 185 -41.75 5.60 27.97
C ILE A 185 -42.41 5.70 29.34
N GLU A 186 -41.85 4.99 30.32
CA GLU A 186 -42.28 5.00 31.70
C GLU A 186 -41.09 5.25 32.63
N LEU A 187 -41.33 5.98 33.73
CA LEU A 187 -40.37 6.22 34.80
C LEU A 187 -40.86 5.54 36.09
N TYR A 188 -39.99 4.79 36.73
CA TYR A 188 -40.25 4.06 37.97
C TYR A 188 -39.34 4.52 39.10
N SER A 189 -39.93 4.73 40.28
CA SER A 189 -39.21 4.85 41.55
C SER A 189 -39.53 3.62 42.39
N ASN A 190 -38.52 2.79 42.69
CA ASN A 190 -38.76 1.45 43.24
C ASN A 190 -39.86 0.73 42.42
N ALA A 191 -40.67 -0.16 42.99
CA ALA A 191 -41.67 -0.91 42.25
C ALA A 191 -42.80 -0.08 41.61
N ALA A 192 -42.91 1.22 41.91
CA ALA A 192 -44.01 2.07 41.45
C ALA A 192 -43.65 2.88 40.20
N ARG A 193 -44.55 2.87 39.20
CA ARG A 193 -44.53 3.82 38.08
C ARG A 193 -44.86 5.21 38.62
N VAL A 194 -43.96 6.17 38.47
CA VAL A 194 -44.11 7.55 38.95
C VAL A 194 -44.46 8.53 37.85
N ALA A 195 -44.14 8.21 36.60
CA ALA A 195 -44.55 8.98 35.43
C ALA A 195 -44.53 8.10 34.16
N GLY A 196 -45.22 8.53 33.11
CA GLY A 196 -45.20 7.88 31.80
C GLY A 196 -45.77 8.80 30.73
N SER A 197 -45.36 8.60 29.48
CA SER A 197 -45.84 9.34 28.33
C SER A 197 -46.11 8.39 27.18
N TYR A 198 -47.22 8.64 26.48
CA TYR A 198 -47.68 7.91 25.32
C TYR A 198 -48.23 8.88 24.27
N ASN A 199 -47.81 8.70 23.02
CA ASN A 199 -48.23 9.47 21.85
C ASN A 199 -48.38 8.51 20.67
N GLY A 200 -49.62 8.10 20.39
CA GLY A 200 -49.97 7.23 19.26
C GLY A 200 -49.90 7.91 17.89
N SER A 201 -48.96 8.83 17.67
CA SER A 201 -48.86 9.66 16.45
C SER A 201 -47.42 10.03 16.06
N CYS A 202 -46.42 9.19 16.40
CA CYS A 202 -45.01 9.34 15.99
C CYS A 202 -44.35 10.66 16.41
N GLY A 203 -44.90 11.31 17.44
CA GLY A 203 -44.31 12.49 18.07
C GLY A 203 -43.20 12.11 19.04
N ASN A 204 -42.40 13.09 19.44
CA ASN A 204 -41.49 12.89 20.56
C ASN A 204 -42.32 12.70 21.84
N GLU A 205 -41.97 11.69 22.65
CA GLU A 205 -42.47 11.58 24.02
C GLU A 205 -41.63 12.45 24.93
N ARG A 206 -42.26 12.96 25.99
CA ARG A 206 -41.56 13.66 27.06
C ARG A 206 -42.19 13.34 28.41
N ILE A 207 -41.34 12.96 29.37
CA ILE A 207 -41.72 12.83 30.77
C ILE A 207 -41.06 13.96 31.54
N THR A 208 -41.81 14.65 32.38
CA THR A 208 -41.27 15.58 33.37
C THR A 208 -41.75 15.16 34.75
N TYR A 209 -40.84 14.93 35.69
CA TYR A 209 -41.15 14.44 37.04
C TYR A 209 -40.27 15.14 38.08
N SER A 210 -40.87 15.60 39.19
CA SER A 210 -40.12 16.11 40.34
C SER A 210 -39.59 14.94 41.17
N ALA A 211 -38.33 14.59 40.98
CA ALA A 211 -37.66 13.49 41.65
C ALA A 211 -37.00 13.96 42.94
N SER A 212 -37.03 13.08 43.95
CA SER A 212 -36.12 13.16 45.10
C SER A 212 -34.82 12.44 44.76
N PRO A 213 -33.73 12.60 45.55
CA PRO A 213 -32.52 11.86 45.30
C PRO A 213 -32.78 10.36 45.40
N GLY A 214 -32.17 9.58 44.51
CA GLY A 214 -32.37 8.14 44.44
C GLY A 214 -32.21 7.53 43.06
N ILE A 215 -32.47 6.23 43.00
CA ILE A 215 -32.39 5.43 41.78
C ILE A 215 -33.76 5.38 41.12
N TYR A 216 -33.80 5.72 39.84
CA TYR A 216 -34.99 5.59 39.00
C TYR A 216 -34.71 4.67 37.83
N PHE A 217 -35.78 4.06 37.30
CA PHE A 217 -35.70 3.17 36.15
C PHE A 217 -36.59 3.68 35.04
N ILE A 218 -36.06 3.69 33.82
CA ILE A 218 -36.79 4.07 32.62
C ILE A 218 -37.12 2.78 31.89
N LYS A 219 -38.36 2.61 31.48
CA LYS A 219 -38.81 1.48 30.66
C LYS A 219 -39.27 2.03 29.31
N VAL A 220 -38.77 1.46 28.22
CA VAL A 220 -39.12 1.81 26.84
C VAL A 220 -39.61 0.55 26.13
N TYR A 221 -40.74 0.64 25.42
CA TYR A 221 -41.29 -0.50 24.68
C TYR A 221 -42.25 -0.04 23.59
N GLY A 222 -42.44 -0.86 22.56
CA GLY A 222 -43.33 -0.58 21.42
C GLY A 222 -44.71 -1.23 21.53
N TYR A 223 -45.75 -0.56 21.02
CA TYR A 223 -47.12 -1.08 20.92
C TYR A 223 -47.61 -0.99 19.46
N SER A 224 -47.55 -2.07 18.68
CA SER A 224 -48.26 -2.08 17.39
C SER A 224 -48.64 -3.49 16.93
N ARG A 225 -49.86 -3.64 16.40
CA ARG A 225 -50.31 -4.83 15.65
C ARG A 225 -49.64 -4.96 14.27
N ALA A 226 -48.90 -3.93 13.86
CA ALA A 226 -48.16 -3.81 12.60
C ALA A 226 -46.65 -3.61 12.86
N PHE A 227 -46.10 -4.21 13.93
CA PHE A 227 -44.65 -4.23 14.12
C PHE A 227 -44.04 -5.13 13.06
N HIS A 228 -43.55 -4.54 11.97
CA HIS A 228 -43.02 -5.32 10.85
C HIS A 228 -41.48 -5.47 10.89
N GLN A 229 -40.75 -4.61 11.63
CA GLN A 229 -39.28 -4.57 11.67
C GLN A 229 -38.71 -3.90 12.94
N SER A 230 -37.47 -4.24 13.30
CA SER A 230 -36.67 -3.59 14.35
C SER A 230 -36.55 -2.08 14.12
N THR A 231 -36.74 -1.27 15.17
CA THR A 231 -36.88 0.18 15.00
C THR A 231 -36.05 0.97 16.00
N LYS A 232 -35.31 1.97 15.50
CA LYS A 232 -34.35 2.77 16.29
C LYS A 232 -35.01 3.95 16.97
N TYR A 233 -34.81 4.13 18.28
CA TYR A 233 -35.20 5.34 18.99
C TYR A 233 -33.99 6.08 19.57
N ARG A 234 -34.24 7.32 20.02
CA ARG A 234 -33.29 8.09 20.81
C ARG A 234 -33.88 8.40 22.18
N LEU A 235 -33.20 7.98 23.23
CA LEU A 235 -33.49 8.34 24.60
C LEU A 235 -32.50 9.41 25.06
N SER A 236 -33.02 10.46 25.68
CA SER A 236 -32.22 11.52 26.29
C SER A 236 -32.95 12.06 27.52
N GLY A 237 -32.24 12.74 28.39
CA GLY A 237 -32.90 13.48 29.45
C GLY A 237 -31.96 14.30 30.31
N THR A 238 -32.52 15.17 31.12
CA THR A 238 -31.81 15.98 32.10
C THR A 238 -32.37 15.73 33.49
N TRP A 239 -31.47 15.64 34.46
CA TRP A 239 -31.74 15.56 35.89
C TRP A 239 -30.51 16.06 36.66
N SER A 240 -30.68 16.29 37.95
CA SER A 240 -29.56 16.57 38.84
C SER A 240 -28.67 15.32 38.99
N PRO A 241 -27.41 15.34 38.52
CA PRO A 241 -26.54 14.16 38.54
C PRO A 241 -26.13 13.80 39.97
N ALA A 242 -25.97 12.50 40.21
CA ALA A 242 -25.31 12.01 41.41
C ALA A 242 -23.78 12.08 41.25
N PRO A 243 -23.01 12.15 42.36
CA PRO A 243 -21.57 11.98 42.33
C PRO A 243 -21.16 10.66 41.66
N GLU A 244 -20.21 10.73 40.72
CA GLU A 244 -19.67 9.61 39.96
C GLU A 244 -18.14 9.55 40.04
N ILE A 245 -17.59 8.34 40.19
CA ILE A 245 -16.14 8.13 40.10
C ILE A 245 -15.67 8.46 38.68
N THR A 246 -14.74 9.40 38.57
CA THR A 246 -14.14 9.86 37.32
C THR A 246 -12.75 9.27 37.10
N ASN A 247 -12.04 8.93 38.18
CA ASN A 247 -10.69 8.36 38.13
C ASN A 247 -10.51 7.30 39.22
N PRO A 248 -9.95 6.11 38.92
CA PRO A 248 -9.80 5.53 37.59
C PRO A 248 -11.17 5.35 36.92
N ALA A 249 -11.20 5.46 35.59
CA ALA A 249 -12.42 5.35 34.81
C ALA A 249 -13.18 4.05 35.16
N PRO A 250 -14.50 4.11 35.45
CA PRO A 250 -15.29 2.94 35.79
C PRO A 250 -15.09 1.77 34.82
N GLY A 251 -14.79 0.57 35.34
CA GLY A 251 -14.58 -0.63 34.51
C GLY A 251 -13.15 -0.84 34.00
N SER A 252 -12.24 0.11 34.24
CA SER A 252 -10.83 -0.02 33.86
C SER A 252 -10.10 -1.15 34.63
N LEU A 253 -8.94 -1.54 34.09
CA LEU A 253 -8.01 -2.46 34.74
C LEU A 253 -7.17 -1.68 35.76
N LEU A 254 -7.12 -2.17 37.00
CA LEU A 254 -6.21 -1.69 38.03
C LEU A 254 -4.91 -2.49 37.95
N THR A 255 -3.79 -1.82 37.69
CA THR A 255 -2.46 -2.42 37.51
C THR A 255 -1.56 -2.24 38.73
N THR A 256 -1.94 -1.38 39.69
CA THR A 256 -1.16 -1.09 40.88
C THR A 256 -1.92 -1.48 42.15
N THR A 257 -1.18 -1.77 43.21
CA THR A 257 -1.77 -1.99 44.54
C THR A 257 -2.20 -0.67 45.20
N THR A 258 -1.80 0.49 44.66
CA THR A 258 -2.15 1.82 45.20
C THR A 258 -2.85 2.66 44.16
N VAL A 259 -4.13 2.97 44.40
CA VAL A 259 -5.01 3.64 43.45
C VAL A 259 -5.68 4.85 44.10
N SER A 260 -5.65 6.00 43.42
CA SER A 260 -6.43 7.19 43.80
C SER A 260 -7.81 7.11 43.18
N PHE A 261 -8.86 7.00 44.00
CA PHE A 261 -10.24 7.13 43.53
C PHE A 261 -10.68 8.59 43.67
N GLU A 262 -11.15 9.18 42.58
CA GLU A 262 -11.65 10.55 42.48
C GLU A 262 -13.06 10.54 41.90
N TRP A 263 -13.90 11.44 42.37
CA TRP A 263 -15.28 11.59 41.90
C TRP A 263 -15.64 13.05 41.70
N ASP A 264 -16.66 13.33 40.91
CA ASP A 264 -17.19 14.68 40.76
C ASP A 264 -18.06 15.08 41.98
N VAL A 265 -18.21 16.39 42.17
CA VAL A 265 -19.18 16.93 43.14
C VAL A 265 -20.57 16.82 42.53
N GLY A 266 -21.53 16.34 43.32
CA GLY A 266 -22.94 16.52 43.00
C GLY A 266 -23.38 17.93 43.41
N THR A 267 -24.68 18.20 43.27
CA THR A 267 -25.22 19.57 43.41
C THR A 267 -25.54 19.96 44.86
N VAL A 268 -25.59 19.03 45.82
CA VAL A 268 -25.80 19.29 47.26
C VAL A 268 -25.45 18.05 48.09
N GLU A 269 -24.22 17.98 48.62
CA GLU A 269 -23.80 16.92 49.55
C GLU A 269 -22.92 17.45 50.69
N ASP A 270 -23.05 16.81 51.85
CA ASP A 270 -22.26 17.16 53.05
C ASP A 270 -21.14 16.14 53.34
N LEU A 271 -21.28 14.87 52.93
CA LEU A 271 -20.37 13.76 53.28
C LEU A 271 -20.40 12.61 52.23
N TYR A 272 -19.23 11.97 52.05
CA TYR A 272 -19.06 10.76 51.23
C TYR A 272 -18.59 9.54 52.04
N ARG A 273 -18.78 8.32 51.49
CA ARG A 273 -18.13 7.08 51.97
C ARG A 273 -17.63 6.27 50.77
N LEU A 274 -16.53 5.56 50.94
CA LEU A 274 -15.97 4.67 49.93
C LEU A 274 -15.79 3.27 50.52
N HIS A 275 -16.55 2.30 49.99
CA HIS A 275 -16.44 0.88 50.37
C HIS A 275 -15.86 0.10 49.20
N ILE A 276 -14.90 -0.79 49.46
CA ILE A 276 -14.27 -1.62 48.44
C ILE A 276 -14.23 -3.07 48.94
N GLY A 277 -14.46 -4.02 48.04
CA GLY A 277 -14.36 -5.44 48.34
C GLY A 277 -14.24 -6.31 47.09
N THR A 278 -14.14 -7.61 47.30
CA THR A 278 -13.90 -8.62 46.25
C THR A 278 -14.99 -9.68 46.18
N THR A 279 -15.93 -9.69 47.13
CA THR A 279 -16.93 -10.77 47.26
C THR A 279 -18.26 -10.46 46.58
N GLY A 280 -18.34 -9.41 45.77
CA GLY A 280 -19.56 -8.99 45.08
C GLY A 280 -19.93 -7.52 45.29
N ARG A 281 -21.00 -7.10 44.61
CA ARG A 281 -21.51 -5.73 44.61
C ARG A 281 -21.84 -5.24 46.02
N GLY A 282 -21.27 -4.11 46.42
CA GLY A 282 -21.43 -3.53 47.77
C GLY A 282 -20.63 -4.23 48.87
N SER A 283 -19.74 -5.15 48.51
CA SER A 283 -18.79 -5.73 49.48
C SER A 283 -17.86 -4.65 50.03
N LYS A 284 -17.45 -4.87 51.28
CA LYS A 284 -16.64 -3.93 52.06
C LYS A 284 -15.52 -4.65 52.83
N ASN A 285 -15.22 -5.88 52.40
CA ASN A 285 -14.25 -6.77 53.03
C ASN A 285 -12.80 -6.30 52.86
N PHE A 286 -12.56 -5.34 51.97
CA PHE A 286 -11.23 -4.80 51.72
C PHE A 286 -11.07 -3.39 52.32
N LEU A 287 -11.97 -2.45 51.98
CA LEU A 287 -11.95 -1.08 52.53
C LEU A 287 -13.35 -0.65 52.98
N THR A 288 -13.41 0.01 54.13
CA THR A 288 -14.58 0.79 54.58
C THR A 288 -14.09 2.15 55.06
N LYS A 289 -14.17 3.17 54.21
CA LYS A 289 -13.88 4.56 54.61
C LYS A 289 -15.18 5.37 54.67
N ASN A 290 -15.43 5.99 55.82
CA ASN A 290 -16.59 6.84 56.04
C ASN A 290 -16.17 8.30 56.28
N GLU A 291 -17.14 9.21 56.17
CA GLU A 291 -17.02 10.64 56.51
C GLU A 291 -15.93 11.36 55.71
N ILE A 292 -15.87 11.08 54.42
CA ILE A 292 -14.95 11.75 53.49
C ILE A 292 -15.58 13.09 53.10
N THR A 293 -14.85 14.18 53.30
CA THR A 293 -15.28 15.55 52.95
C THR A 293 -14.59 16.09 51.68
N THR A 294 -13.67 15.31 51.11
CA THR A 294 -13.00 15.56 49.83
C THR A 294 -13.66 14.75 48.72
N THR A 295 -13.30 15.03 47.48
CA THR A 295 -13.76 14.31 46.29
C THR A 295 -12.77 13.25 45.80
N SER A 296 -11.87 12.83 46.68
CA SER A 296 -10.89 11.79 46.39
C SER A 296 -10.46 11.02 47.64
N TYR A 297 -9.98 9.80 47.42
CA TYR A 297 -9.37 8.95 48.44
C TYR A 297 -8.36 7.97 47.83
N VAL A 298 -7.14 7.94 48.38
CA VAL A 298 -6.09 6.99 47.97
C VAL A 298 -6.22 5.69 48.75
N VAL A 299 -6.23 4.57 48.03
CA VAL A 299 -6.37 3.22 48.57
C VAL A 299 -5.12 2.43 48.26
N THR A 300 -4.49 1.86 49.28
CA THR A 300 -3.29 1.01 49.17
C THR A 300 -3.62 -0.46 49.40
N GLY A 301 -2.83 -1.36 48.83
CA GLY A 301 -2.93 -2.82 49.01
C GLY A 301 -4.01 -3.52 48.18
N ILE A 302 -4.51 -2.91 47.10
CA ILE A 302 -5.52 -3.54 46.23
C ILE A 302 -4.94 -4.85 45.65
N PRO A 303 -5.66 -5.99 45.78
CA PRO A 303 -5.16 -7.29 45.33
C PRO A 303 -5.10 -7.38 43.80
N LEU A 304 -3.91 -7.59 43.24
CA LEU A 304 -3.69 -7.83 41.81
C LEU A 304 -3.77 -9.33 41.48
N THR A 305 -4.97 -9.89 41.64
CA THR A 305 -5.23 -11.33 41.50
C THR A 305 -5.93 -11.71 40.19
N GLY A 306 -6.18 -10.75 39.29
CA GLY A 306 -7.04 -10.96 38.12
C GLY A 306 -8.53 -10.87 38.44
N GLU A 307 -8.90 -10.78 39.72
CA GLU A 307 -10.29 -10.82 40.16
C GLU A 307 -10.97 -9.44 40.06
N THR A 308 -12.30 -9.46 40.12
CA THR A 308 -13.10 -8.23 40.10
C THR A 308 -13.10 -7.56 41.48
N VAL A 309 -12.74 -6.29 41.51
CA VAL A 309 -12.89 -5.40 42.67
C VAL A 309 -14.20 -4.64 42.52
N TYR A 310 -15.02 -4.69 43.56
CA TYR A 310 -16.28 -3.98 43.67
C TYR A 310 -16.09 -2.73 44.52
N VAL A 311 -16.41 -1.57 43.96
CA VAL A 311 -16.28 -0.27 44.63
C VAL A 311 -17.68 0.33 44.77
N ARG A 312 -18.01 0.83 45.95
CA ARG A 312 -19.25 1.54 46.22
C ARG A 312 -18.94 2.93 46.76
N LEU A 313 -19.34 3.94 46.00
CA LEU A 313 -19.34 5.33 46.43
C LEU A 313 -20.70 5.64 47.06
N TRP A 314 -20.68 6.14 48.29
CA TRP A 314 -21.87 6.66 48.94
C TRP A 314 -21.79 8.18 49.04
N TRP A 315 -22.94 8.83 48.91
CA TRP A 315 -23.11 10.24 49.22
C TRP A 315 -24.31 10.44 50.13
N ARG A 316 -24.26 11.49 50.96
CA ARG A 316 -25.34 11.86 51.87
C ARG A 316 -26.02 13.13 51.39
N ASN A 317 -27.35 13.08 51.33
CA ASN A 317 -28.18 14.25 51.12
C ASN A 317 -29.21 14.35 52.27
N GLY A 318 -29.09 15.39 53.10
CA GLY A 318 -29.80 15.47 54.38
C GLY A 318 -29.41 14.30 55.30
N ASP A 319 -30.38 13.54 55.80
CA ASP A 319 -30.13 12.35 56.65
C ASP A 319 -30.09 11.03 55.89
N THR A 320 -30.30 11.06 54.57
CA THR A 320 -30.40 9.83 53.76
C THR A 320 -29.10 9.59 53.01
N TRP A 321 -28.68 8.32 52.98
CA TRP A 321 -27.51 7.85 52.25
C TRP A 321 -27.92 7.17 50.95
N TYR A 322 -27.23 7.54 49.88
CA TYR A 322 -27.39 7.01 48.53
C TYR A 322 -26.07 6.43 48.04
N ASN A 323 -26.10 5.57 47.03
CA ASN A 323 -24.89 4.95 46.51
C ASN A 323 -24.93 4.62 45.01
N SER A 324 -23.72 4.56 44.46
CA SER A 324 -23.37 4.08 43.14
C SER A 324 -22.37 2.94 43.30
N ASP A 325 -22.51 1.91 42.46
CA ASP A 325 -21.61 0.75 42.46
C ASP A 325 -20.81 0.74 41.16
N TYR A 326 -19.54 0.39 41.29
CA TYR A 326 -18.56 0.26 40.22
C TYR A 326 -17.87 -1.09 40.36
N THR A 327 -17.38 -1.59 39.24
CA THR A 327 -16.56 -2.80 39.18
C THR A 327 -15.30 -2.50 38.40
N TYR A 328 -14.17 -3.01 38.87
CA TYR A 328 -12.88 -2.93 38.20
C TYR A 328 -12.31 -4.33 38.09
N ARG A 329 -11.54 -4.60 37.04
CA ARG A 329 -10.68 -5.79 37.00
C ARG A 329 -9.34 -5.43 37.58
N THR A 330 -8.67 -6.39 38.19
CA THR A 330 -7.28 -6.22 38.60
C THR A 330 -6.40 -7.01 37.66
N GLN A 331 -5.16 -6.56 37.48
CA GLN A 331 -4.15 -7.34 36.80
C GLN A 331 -3.90 -8.66 37.55
N SER A 332 -3.56 -9.73 36.84
CA SER A 332 -3.18 -11.02 37.42
C SER A 332 -1.66 -11.19 37.36
N GLY A 333 -1.02 -11.39 38.51
CA GLY A 333 0.44 -11.46 38.62
C GLY A 333 1.02 -10.09 38.95
N GLY A 334 2.02 -10.04 39.84
CA GLY A 334 2.73 -8.79 40.15
C GLY A 334 3.53 -8.27 38.95
N ASN A 335 4.27 -7.18 39.14
CA ASN A 335 5.07 -6.55 38.09
C ASN A 335 5.94 -7.57 37.34
N GLN A 336 5.79 -7.70 36.02
CA GLN A 336 6.66 -8.52 35.19
C GLN A 336 7.80 -7.66 34.65
N ALA A 337 9.02 -8.17 34.71
CA ALA A 337 10.16 -7.43 34.19
C ALA A 337 10.04 -7.18 32.67
N PRO A 338 10.58 -6.06 32.18
CA PRO A 338 10.69 -5.80 30.74
C PRO A 338 11.60 -6.81 30.07
N ILE A 339 11.40 -7.00 28.77
CA ILE A 339 12.20 -7.85 27.89
C ILE A 339 13.06 -6.93 27.04
N ALA A 340 14.37 -6.99 27.25
CA ALA A 340 15.37 -6.24 26.48
C ALA A 340 15.90 -7.11 25.33
N ASP A 341 15.88 -6.59 24.11
CA ASP A 341 16.35 -7.28 22.92
C ASP A 341 17.82 -6.92 22.60
N ASP A 342 18.55 -7.84 21.95
CA ASP A 342 19.93 -7.58 21.53
C ASP A 342 19.99 -6.59 20.35
N ASP A 343 20.95 -5.67 20.39
CA ASP A 343 21.14 -4.66 19.36
C ASP A 343 22.40 -4.89 18.53
N THR A 344 22.35 -4.43 17.28
CA THR A 344 23.53 -4.37 16.41
C THR A 344 23.61 -3.01 15.74
N VAL A 345 24.79 -2.40 15.75
CA VAL A 345 25.05 -1.12 15.09
C VAL A 345 26.40 -1.15 14.39
N THR A 346 26.56 -0.31 13.36
CA THR A 346 27.83 -0.07 12.71
C THR A 346 28.24 1.39 12.86
N THR A 347 29.53 1.63 13.01
CA THR A 347 30.15 2.96 12.91
C THR A 347 31.45 2.83 12.13
N VAL A 348 32.03 3.95 11.70
CA VAL A 348 33.36 3.95 11.09
C VAL A 348 34.43 4.24 12.14
N VAL A 349 35.68 3.88 11.85
CA VAL A 349 36.84 4.17 12.68
C VAL A 349 36.84 5.64 13.13
N ASP A 350 37.21 5.89 14.38
CA ASP A 350 37.31 7.22 14.99
C ASP A 350 36.00 8.04 15.07
N VAL A 351 34.85 7.45 14.71
CA VAL A 351 33.55 8.12 14.74
C VAL A 351 32.65 7.58 15.87
N PRO A 352 32.26 8.43 16.84
CA PRO A 352 31.24 8.09 17.84
C PRO A 352 29.86 7.80 17.23
N VAL A 353 29.07 6.95 17.89
CA VAL A 353 27.69 6.66 17.51
C VAL A 353 26.78 6.67 18.75
N THR A 354 25.59 7.27 18.61
CA THR A 354 24.52 7.22 19.61
C THR A 354 23.54 6.11 19.22
N ILE A 355 23.28 5.20 20.14
CA ILE A 355 22.52 3.96 19.92
C ILE A 355 21.24 4.02 20.76
N ASP A 356 20.07 3.90 20.14
CA ASP A 356 18.81 3.73 20.87
C ASP A 356 18.67 2.26 21.28
N VAL A 357 19.15 1.93 22.49
CA VAL A 357 19.24 0.54 22.94
C VAL A 357 17.90 -0.03 23.38
N ILE A 358 16.93 0.83 23.72
CA ILE A 358 15.58 0.39 24.09
C ILE A 358 14.66 0.24 22.86
N ALA A 359 15.20 0.41 21.64
CA ALA A 359 14.45 0.33 20.40
C ALA A 359 14.10 -1.12 20.04
N GLY A 360 12.97 -1.59 20.56
CA GLY A 360 12.52 -2.98 20.35
C GLY A 360 12.12 -3.65 21.66
N ASP A 361 12.64 -3.14 22.77
CA ASP A 361 12.31 -3.58 24.11
C ASP A 361 10.81 -3.46 24.39
N SER A 362 10.29 -4.41 25.16
CA SER A 362 8.87 -4.49 25.46
C SER A 362 8.61 -4.85 26.91
N ASP A 363 7.51 -4.33 27.44
CA ASP A 363 7.07 -4.65 28.79
C ASP A 363 5.67 -5.31 28.74
N PRO A 364 5.49 -6.51 29.33
CA PRO A 364 4.21 -7.21 29.31
C PRO A 364 3.07 -6.49 30.04
N ASP A 365 3.37 -5.67 31.05
CA ASP A 365 2.38 -5.08 31.97
C ASP A 365 2.54 -3.60 32.28
N GLY A 366 3.47 -2.94 31.61
CA GLY A 366 3.82 -1.55 31.81
C GLY A 366 4.52 -0.96 30.59
N THR A 367 5.53 -0.14 30.85
CA THR A 367 6.37 0.51 29.84
C THR A 367 7.80 0.54 30.34
N VAL A 368 8.76 0.31 29.45
CA VAL A 368 10.19 0.54 29.72
C VAL A 368 10.41 2.00 30.14
N ASP A 369 11.21 2.25 31.18
CA ASP A 369 11.62 3.58 31.62
C ASP A 369 12.99 3.95 31.00
N PRO A 370 13.04 4.82 29.97
CA PRO A 370 14.28 5.14 29.27
C PRO A 370 15.37 5.76 30.16
N ALA A 371 15.00 6.38 31.28
CA ALA A 371 15.95 7.03 32.16
C ALA A 371 16.76 6.06 33.04
N THR A 372 16.47 4.75 32.95
CA THR A 372 17.02 3.71 33.84
C THR A 372 18.01 2.77 33.13
N VAL A 373 18.36 3.03 31.87
CA VAL A 373 19.38 2.26 31.15
C VAL A 373 20.69 2.25 31.94
N PHE A 374 21.18 1.05 32.23
CA PHE A 374 22.38 0.82 33.01
C PHE A 374 23.35 -0.09 32.28
N ILE A 375 24.58 0.39 32.05
CA ILE A 375 25.65 -0.41 31.45
C ILE A 375 26.25 -1.33 32.51
N ILE A 376 26.04 -2.63 32.34
CA ILE A 376 26.54 -3.66 33.28
C ILE A 376 27.91 -4.21 32.89
N SER A 377 28.31 -4.06 31.62
CA SER A 377 29.59 -4.51 31.08
C SER A 377 30.04 -3.58 29.98
N ASP A 378 31.13 -2.85 30.21
CA ASP A 378 31.73 -1.95 29.24
C ASP A 378 32.29 -2.68 28.00
N PRO A 379 32.38 -2.00 26.86
CA PRO A 379 33.10 -2.49 25.69
C PRO A 379 34.62 -2.56 25.90
N ILE A 380 35.33 -3.42 25.16
CA ILE A 380 36.78 -3.64 25.34
C ILE A 380 37.60 -2.61 24.57
N ASN A 381 37.11 -2.18 23.40
CA ASN A 381 37.82 -1.35 22.42
C ASN A 381 37.14 0.01 22.20
N GLY A 382 36.35 0.46 23.17
CA GLY A 382 35.71 1.76 23.20
C GLY A 382 35.20 2.12 24.60
N THR A 383 34.33 3.11 24.68
CA THR A 383 33.58 3.47 25.89
C THR A 383 32.10 3.58 25.57
N ALA A 384 31.22 3.23 26.52
CA ALA A 384 29.78 3.35 26.42
C ALA A 384 29.22 4.21 27.57
N PHE A 385 28.39 5.21 27.26
CA PHE A 385 27.75 6.09 28.24
C PHE A 385 26.24 6.12 28.04
N ALA A 386 25.48 5.68 29.05
CA ALA A 386 24.02 5.73 29.01
C ALA A 386 23.49 7.16 29.23
N ASN A 387 22.53 7.55 28.38
CA ASN A 387 21.82 8.82 28.43
C ASN A 387 20.46 8.64 29.12
N SER A 388 19.84 9.76 29.54
CA SER A 388 18.55 9.73 30.28
C SER A 388 17.33 9.52 29.39
N ASP A 389 17.51 9.29 28.09
CA ASP A 389 16.46 9.15 27.08
C ASP A 389 16.40 7.75 26.46
N GLY A 390 17.11 6.77 27.02
CA GLY A 390 17.16 5.39 26.52
C GLY A 390 18.27 5.14 25.52
N THR A 391 19.07 6.15 25.16
CA THR A 391 20.20 5.99 24.24
C THR A 391 21.53 5.76 24.96
N VAL A 392 22.52 5.22 24.24
CA VAL A 392 23.89 5.01 24.70
C VAL A 392 24.87 5.62 23.68
N ASP A 393 25.77 6.48 24.14
CA ASP A 393 26.87 7.00 23.33
C ASP A 393 28.07 6.05 23.37
N TYR A 394 28.37 5.42 22.23
CA TYR A 394 29.56 4.60 22.04
C TYR A 394 30.66 5.41 21.33
N VAL A 395 31.87 5.38 21.89
CA VAL A 395 33.06 5.99 21.31
C VAL A 395 34.14 4.92 21.12
N PRO A 396 34.51 4.54 19.88
CA PRO A 396 35.61 3.61 19.67
C PRO A 396 36.95 4.22 20.09
N TYR A 397 37.90 3.41 20.55
CA TYR A 397 39.27 3.87 20.74
C TYR A 397 39.92 4.21 19.41
N ALA A 398 40.83 5.20 19.47
CA ALA A 398 41.48 5.73 18.27
C ALA A 398 42.14 4.63 17.41
N GLY A 399 41.78 4.57 16.14
CA GLY A 399 42.28 3.61 15.15
C GLY A 399 41.74 2.18 15.27
N TYR A 400 40.77 1.92 16.16
CA TYR A 400 40.21 0.58 16.30
C TYR A 400 39.34 0.18 15.09
N LEU A 401 39.48 -1.09 14.66
CA LEU A 401 38.70 -1.72 13.61
C LEU A 401 38.26 -3.11 14.10
N GLY A 402 37.00 -3.47 13.87
CA GLY A 402 36.46 -4.77 14.24
C GLY A 402 35.20 -4.69 15.09
N ILE A 403 34.86 -5.82 15.72
CA ILE A 403 33.64 -5.98 16.51
C ILE A 403 33.94 -5.75 17.99
N ASP A 404 33.17 -4.85 18.61
CA ASP A 404 33.13 -4.63 20.04
C ASP A 404 31.73 -4.89 20.59
N ALA A 405 31.59 -5.08 21.90
CA ALA A 405 30.30 -5.34 22.51
C ALA A 405 30.21 -4.89 23.97
N PHE A 406 29.04 -4.39 24.36
CA PHE A 406 28.70 -4.07 25.74
C PHE A 406 27.34 -4.67 26.10
N ARG A 407 27.02 -4.76 27.40
CA ARG A 407 25.72 -5.25 27.87
C ARG A 407 25.02 -4.21 28.73
N TYR A 408 23.69 -4.18 28.66
CA TYR A 408 22.84 -3.28 29.45
C TYR A 408 21.64 -4.00 30.08
N THR A 409 21.03 -3.32 31.04
CA THR A 409 19.68 -3.60 31.57
C THR A 409 18.88 -2.30 31.63
N VAL A 410 17.55 -2.41 31.68
CA VAL A 410 16.64 -1.27 31.84
C VAL A 410 15.50 -1.66 32.79
N ASP A 411 15.00 -0.71 33.57
CA ASP A 411 13.84 -0.91 34.45
C ASP A 411 12.54 -0.48 33.74
N ASP A 412 11.42 -1.01 34.20
CA ASP A 412 10.09 -0.56 33.81
C ASP A 412 9.57 0.59 34.71
N ASN A 413 8.43 1.15 34.32
CA ASN A 413 7.74 2.21 35.07
C ASN A 413 7.16 1.75 36.43
N LEU A 414 7.32 0.48 36.79
CA LEU A 414 6.86 -0.16 38.03
C LEU A 414 8.03 -0.67 38.90
N GLY A 415 9.28 -0.49 38.44
CA GLY A 415 10.54 -0.77 39.13
C GLY A 415 11.09 -2.20 39.02
N ALA A 416 10.68 -3.01 38.03
CA ALA A 416 11.37 -4.29 37.75
C ALA A 416 12.41 -4.14 36.63
N THR A 417 13.52 -4.87 36.77
CA THR A 417 14.68 -4.82 35.88
C THR A 417 14.62 -5.91 34.81
N SER A 418 14.97 -5.56 33.57
CA SER A 418 15.00 -6.46 32.41
C SER A 418 15.99 -7.63 32.54
N ASN A 419 15.94 -8.56 31.56
CA ASN A 419 17.09 -9.40 31.25
C ASN A 419 18.29 -8.56 30.76
N GLU A 420 19.49 -9.15 30.80
CA GLU A 420 20.65 -8.55 30.13
C GLU A 420 20.47 -8.64 28.61
N ALA A 421 20.74 -7.55 27.91
CA ALA A 421 20.82 -7.48 26.45
C ALA A 421 22.24 -7.09 26.00
N THR A 422 22.65 -7.56 24.84
CA THR A 422 23.97 -7.33 24.25
C THR A 422 23.86 -6.37 23.08
N VAL A 423 24.65 -5.31 23.12
CA VAL A 423 24.85 -4.41 21.98
C VAL A 423 26.16 -4.79 21.29
N THR A 424 26.07 -5.16 20.01
CA THR A 424 27.23 -5.47 19.17
C THR A 424 27.52 -4.30 18.24
N VAL A 425 28.71 -3.71 18.36
CA VAL A 425 29.16 -2.59 17.53
C VAL A 425 30.20 -3.08 16.53
N THR A 426 29.97 -2.88 15.24
CA THR A 426 30.99 -3.12 14.21
C THR A 426 31.63 -1.80 13.80
N VAL A 427 32.94 -1.68 13.96
CA VAL A 427 33.73 -0.51 13.58
C VAL A 427 34.43 -0.80 12.24
N ASP A 428 33.91 -0.20 11.17
CA ASP A 428 34.36 -0.38 9.81
C ASP A 428 35.46 0.63 9.42
N PRO A 429 36.29 0.32 8.40
CA PRO A 429 37.21 1.29 7.82
C PRO A 429 36.47 2.52 7.29
N ALA A 430 37.13 3.67 7.33
CA ALA A 430 36.68 4.87 6.62
C ALA A 430 36.55 4.60 5.11
N ASP A 431 35.48 5.12 4.50
CA ASP A 431 35.30 5.04 3.04
C ASP A 431 36.39 5.87 2.35
N THR A 432 36.99 5.30 1.30
CA THR A 432 38.00 6.01 0.50
C THR A 432 37.40 6.57 -0.79
N PRO A 433 37.86 7.74 -1.25
CA PRO A 433 37.39 8.34 -2.50
C PRO A 433 37.63 7.44 -3.71
N THR A 434 36.58 7.25 -4.52
CA THR A 434 36.63 6.41 -5.73
C THR A 434 36.00 7.10 -6.95
N MET A 435 36.62 6.95 -8.12
CA MET A 435 36.05 7.48 -9.38
C MET A 435 34.72 6.82 -9.72
N LYS A 436 33.73 7.66 -10.04
CA LYS A 436 32.36 7.28 -10.39
C LYS A 436 32.06 7.52 -11.87
N SER A 437 32.44 8.69 -12.38
CA SER A 437 32.18 9.08 -13.76
C SER A 437 33.41 9.75 -14.36
N PRO A 438 33.80 9.44 -15.61
CA PRO A 438 33.35 8.26 -16.36
C PRO A 438 33.71 6.97 -15.64
N VAL A 439 32.98 5.90 -15.93
CA VAL A 439 33.24 4.57 -15.34
C VAL A 439 34.70 4.20 -15.59
N PRO A 440 35.47 3.80 -14.56
CA PRO A 440 36.85 3.34 -14.75
C PRO A 440 36.98 2.31 -15.89
N ASP A 441 38.11 2.34 -16.60
CA ASP A 441 38.42 1.47 -17.75
C ASP A 441 37.53 1.64 -18.98
N SER A 442 36.65 2.65 -19.01
CA SER A 442 35.80 2.97 -20.16
C SER A 442 36.52 3.79 -21.24
N THR A 443 35.89 3.83 -22.43
CA THR A 443 36.28 4.74 -23.50
C THR A 443 35.57 6.09 -23.32
N LEU A 444 36.36 7.16 -23.28
CA LEU A 444 35.88 8.53 -23.23
C LEU A 444 35.21 8.89 -24.56
N THR A 445 34.22 9.79 -24.52
CA THR A 445 33.40 10.10 -25.71
C THR A 445 33.74 11.45 -26.36
N THR A 446 34.43 12.34 -25.64
CA THR A 446 34.76 13.69 -26.12
C THR A 446 36.14 14.14 -25.62
N ALA A 447 36.68 15.20 -26.22
CA ALA A 447 37.91 15.85 -25.77
C ALA A 447 37.75 16.66 -24.45
N SER A 448 36.54 16.71 -23.88
CA SER A 448 36.21 17.46 -22.67
C SER A 448 35.28 16.65 -21.78
N VAL A 449 35.83 16.15 -20.68
CA VAL A 449 35.20 15.12 -19.85
C VAL A 449 35.04 15.64 -18.42
N SER A 450 33.84 15.49 -17.85
CA SER A 450 33.60 15.70 -16.42
C SER A 450 34.00 14.45 -15.66
N PHE A 451 35.01 14.56 -14.79
CA PHE A 451 35.34 13.50 -13.85
C PHE A 451 34.64 13.76 -12.52
N GLU A 452 34.04 12.73 -11.95
CA GLU A 452 33.29 12.75 -10.71
C GLU A 452 33.71 11.56 -9.84
N TRP A 453 33.88 11.78 -8.55
CA TRP A 453 34.22 10.75 -7.56
C TRP A 453 33.30 10.84 -6.34
N ASN A 454 33.26 9.78 -5.54
CA ASN A 454 32.61 9.83 -4.25
C ASN A 454 33.54 10.52 -3.24
N ALA A 455 32.97 11.33 -2.34
CA ALA A 455 33.69 11.76 -1.15
C ALA A 455 33.92 10.56 -0.23
N GLY A 456 35.02 10.54 0.52
CA GLY A 456 35.17 9.61 1.64
C GLY A 456 34.61 10.23 2.93
N THR A 457 34.89 9.59 4.06
CA THR A 457 34.37 9.98 5.39
C THR A 457 35.24 10.98 6.17
N GLU A 458 36.50 11.24 5.80
CA GLU A 458 37.45 12.05 6.61
C GLU A 458 38.34 13.01 5.80
N GLU A 459 37.96 13.32 4.57
CA GLU A 459 38.80 14.07 3.64
C GLU A 459 38.54 15.55 3.73
N ASP A 460 39.63 16.32 3.73
CA ASP A 460 39.57 17.77 3.73
C ASP A 460 39.99 18.39 2.39
N LEU A 461 40.56 17.62 1.45
CA LEU A 461 41.01 18.14 0.16
C LEU A 461 41.31 17.06 -0.91
N TYR A 462 41.14 17.40 -2.19
CA TYR A 462 41.40 16.52 -3.33
C TYR A 462 42.43 17.08 -4.35
N ARG A 463 43.02 16.20 -5.17
CA ARG A 463 43.78 16.56 -6.39
C ARG A 463 43.44 15.62 -7.53
N LEU A 464 43.44 16.14 -8.76
CA LEU A 464 43.20 15.36 -9.98
C LEU A 464 44.31 15.61 -10.99
N HIS A 465 45.07 14.57 -11.31
CA HIS A 465 46.12 14.59 -12.34
C HIS A 465 45.72 13.69 -13.51
N VAL A 466 45.90 14.17 -14.74
CA VAL A 466 45.55 13.45 -15.97
C VAL A 466 46.71 13.56 -16.97
N GLY A 467 47.05 12.45 -17.62
CA GLY A 467 48.12 12.43 -18.60
C GLY A 467 48.13 11.20 -19.49
N THR A 468 49.11 11.14 -20.40
CA THR A 468 49.21 10.13 -21.46
C THR A 468 50.44 9.22 -21.34
N THR A 469 51.34 9.52 -20.39
CA THR A 469 52.69 8.91 -20.33
C THR A 469 52.84 7.84 -19.24
N GLY A 470 51.78 7.56 -18.46
CA GLY A 470 51.76 6.54 -17.41
C GLY A 470 50.98 6.97 -16.15
N PRO A 471 50.82 6.07 -15.16
CA PRO A 471 50.13 6.39 -13.90
C PRO A 471 50.76 7.60 -13.19
N GLY A 472 49.94 8.55 -12.74
CA GLY A 472 50.38 9.80 -12.12
C GLY A 472 50.97 10.85 -13.08
N SER A 473 50.94 10.62 -14.39
CA SER A 473 51.27 11.65 -15.39
C SER A 473 50.26 12.81 -15.34
N LYS A 474 50.72 13.99 -15.77
CA LYS A 474 50.01 15.28 -15.57
C LYS A 474 50.18 16.24 -16.74
N ASP A 475 50.54 15.69 -17.90
CA ASP A 475 50.77 16.43 -19.15
C ASP A 475 49.48 17.00 -19.75
N ILE A 476 48.30 16.44 -19.41
CA ILE A 476 47.00 17.00 -19.77
C ILE A 476 46.50 17.93 -18.66
N LEU A 477 46.47 17.47 -17.42
CA LEU A 477 45.98 18.24 -16.28
C LEU A 477 46.80 17.98 -15.02
N LYS A 478 47.13 19.06 -14.31
CA LYS A 478 47.58 19.04 -12.92
C LYS A 478 46.70 19.98 -12.09
N LYS A 479 45.63 19.46 -11.48
CA LYS A 479 44.78 20.25 -10.60
C LYS A 479 44.96 19.80 -9.15
N ASN A 480 45.23 20.76 -8.26
CA ASN A 480 45.34 20.54 -6.83
C ASN A 480 44.29 21.38 -6.08
N GLU A 481 44.11 21.07 -4.80
CA GLU A 481 43.31 21.86 -3.85
C GLU A 481 41.85 21.99 -4.30
N LEU A 482 41.26 20.83 -4.61
CA LEU A 482 39.85 20.71 -4.94
C LEU A 482 39.04 20.46 -3.67
N GLU A 483 38.02 21.27 -3.44
CA GLU A 483 37.01 21.10 -2.38
C GLU A 483 35.72 20.45 -2.93
N THR A 484 35.66 20.22 -4.24
CA THR A 484 34.54 19.59 -4.93
C THR A 484 34.89 18.17 -5.36
N THR A 485 33.89 17.30 -5.46
CA THR A 485 34.04 15.92 -5.93
C THR A 485 33.89 15.75 -7.46
N THR A 486 34.07 16.85 -8.19
CA THR A 486 33.98 16.89 -9.65
C THR A 486 34.98 17.89 -10.24
N TYR A 487 35.48 17.59 -11.44
CA TYR A 487 36.27 18.50 -12.23
C TYR A 487 36.18 18.21 -13.73
N VAL A 488 36.02 19.26 -14.55
CA VAL A 488 36.01 19.13 -16.02
C VAL A 488 37.43 19.24 -16.57
N VAL A 489 37.86 18.19 -17.27
CA VAL A 489 39.16 18.10 -17.93
C VAL A 489 38.98 18.37 -19.42
N HIS A 490 39.70 19.36 -19.94
CA HIS A 490 39.71 19.69 -21.36
C HIS A 490 41.00 19.22 -22.03
N GLY A 491 40.97 19.03 -23.36
CA GLY A 491 42.17 18.69 -24.12
C GLY A 491 42.54 17.21 -24.07
N ILE A 492 41.57 16.32 -23.81
CA ILE A 492 41.78 14.88 -23.94
C ILE A 492 42.04 14.55 -25.42
N PRO A 493 43.16 13.86 -25.77
CA PRO A 493 43.45 13.45 -27.14
C PRO A 493 42.35 12.59 -27.75
N VAL A 494 42.06 12.71 -29.04
CA VAL A 494 41.06 11.88 -29.75
C VAL A 494 41.73 10.86 -30.67
N ASN A 495 42.61 10.03 -30.09
CA ASN A 495 43.47 9.11 -30.82
C ASN A 495 43.30 7.64 -30.40
N GLY A 496 42.36 7.34 -29.51
CA GLY A 496 42.17 5.98 -28.98
C GLY A 496 43.27 5.47 -28.04
N ASN A 497 44.26 6.29 -27.67
CA ASN A 497 45.33 5.87 -26.76
C ASN A 497 44.86 5.86 -25.30
N THR A 498 45.63 5.21 -24.43
CA THR A 498 45.33 5.17 -23.00
C THR A 498 45.56 6.53 -22.32
N ILE A 499 44.60 6.92 -21.48
CA ILE A 499 44.64 8.08 -20.59
C ILE A 499 44.79 7.57 -19.16
N TYR A 500 45.75 8.11 -18.43
CA TYR A 500 46.00 7.81 -17.03
C TYR A 500 45.46 8.94 -16.16
N VAL A 501 44.68 8.58 -15.14
CA VAL A 501 44.08 9.52 -14.21
C VAL A 501 44.45 9.12 -12.79
N ARG A 502 44.98 10.05 -11.99
CA ARG A 502 45.23 9.86 -10.56
C ARG A 502 44.38 10.80 -9.73
N LEU A 503 43.56 10.21 -8.86
CA LEU A 503 42.81 10.92 -7.84
C LEU A 503 43.60 10.86 -6.54
N TRP A 504 43.86 12.01 -5.94
CA TRP A 504 44.44 12.11 -4.60
C TRP A 504 43.42 12.65 -3.63
N TRP A 505 43.51 12.20 -2.38
CA TRP A 505 42.77 12.74 -1.26
C TRP A 505 43.67 12.90 -0.05
N ARG A 506 43.26 13.76 0.88
CA ARG A 506 44.03 14.06 2.09
C ARG A 506 43.18 13.75 3.32
N ILE A 507 43.75 12.97 4.24
CA ILE A 507 43.19 12.64 5.56
C ILE A 507 44.20 13.13 6.60
N SER A 508 43.79 14.04 7.48
CA SER A 508 44.62 14.53 8.60
C SER A 508 46.07 14.92 8.20
N ASN A 509 46.22 15.66 7.10
CA ASN A 509 47.48 16.08 6.47
C ASN A 509 48.31 15.02 5.72
N THR A 510 47.86 13.77 5.67
CA THR A 510 48.49 12.70 4.88
C THR A 510 47.78 12.55 3.54
N TRP A 511 48.54 12.40 2.45
CA TRP A 511 48.00 12.25 1.09
C TRP A 511 48.03 10.79 0.65
N ASP A 512 46.87 10.27 0.24
CA ASP A 512 46.72 8.98 -0.42
C ASP A 512 46.18 9.16 -1.85
N PHE A 513 46.22 8.09 -2.66
CA PHE A 513 45.80 8.15 -4.05
C PHE A 513 45.28 6.82 -4.60
N ALA A 514 44.49 6.93 -5.67
CA ALA A 514 44.07 5.83 -6.54
C ALA A 514 44.32 6.19 -8.00
N ASP A 515 44.75 5.19 -8.78
CA ASP A 515 44.99 5.30 -10.23
C ASP A 515 43.86 4.66 -11.03
N TYR A 516 43.52 5.29 -12.15
CA TYR A 516 42.52 4.84 -13.11
C TYR A 516 43.06 4.98 -14.53
N VAL A 517 42.59 4.11 -15.41
CA VAL A 517 42.88 4.18 -16.85
C VAL A 517 41.60 4.30 -17.64
N TYR A 518 41.69 4.98 -18.78
CA TYR A 518 40.61 5.16 -19.73
C TYR A 518 41.17 5.03 -21.14
N GLN A 519 40.34 4.69 -22.12
CA GLN A 519 40.70 4.88 -23.52
C GLN A 519 40.23 6.25 -23.98
N ALA A 520 41.11 7.01 -24.64
CA ALA A 520 40.72 8.28 -25.22
C ALA A 520 39.67 8.05 -26.32
N PRO A 521 38.84 9.05 -26.65
CA PRO A 521 37.87 8.87 -27.73
C PRO A 521 38.58 8.42 -29.00
N PRO A 522 38.06 7.40 -29.70
CA PRO A 522 38.54 7.15 -31.04
C PRO A 522 38.24 8.40 -31.88
N PRO A 523 39.03 8.67 -32.94
CA PRO A 523 38.64 9.69 -33.91
C PRO A 523 37.21 9.39 -34.37
N SER A 524 36.29 10.34 -34.18
CA SER A 524 34.89 10.17 -34.58
C SER A 524 34.80 10.15 -36.11
N PRO A 525 34.00 9.25 -36.73
CA PRO A 525 33.67 9.38 -38.14
C PRO A 525 32.88 10.67 -38.35
N VAL A 526 33.38 11.57 -39.21
CA VAL A 526 32.77 12.87 -39.47
C VAL A 526 31.51 12.67 -40.32
N ALA A 527 30.33 12.91 -39.74
CA ALA A 527 29.07 12.97 -40.50
C ALA A 527 28.96 14.31 -41.24
N LYS A 528 28.67 14.33 -42.56
CA LYS A 528 28.16 15.50 -43.34
C LYS A 528 27.80 15.15 -44.80
N THR A 529 26.61 15.54 -45.28
CA THR A 529 26.39 15.89 -46.71
C THR A 529 25.49 17.12 -46.85
N GLY A 530 25.76 17.96 -47.85
CA GLY A 530 25.05 19.21 -48.12
C GLY A 530 24.43 19.29 -49.53
N GLN A 531 23.49 18.39 -49.87
CA GLN A 531 22.84 18.37 -51.20
C GLN A 531 21.37 18.83 -51.16
N THR A 532 21.00 19.92 -51.86
CA THR A 532 19.63 20.47 -51.91
C THR A 532 18.64 19.74 -52.82
N SER A 533 19.07 18.76 -53.61
CA SER A 533 18.19 18.00 -54.50
C SER A 533 18.62 16.53 -54.59
N THR A 534 18.10 15.70 -53.70
CA THR A 534 18.17 14.24 -53.84
C THR A 534 16.97 13.77 -54.68
N PHE A 535 17.21 13.15 -55.84
CA PHE A 535 16.30 12.08 -56.25
C PHE A 535 16.44 10.97 -55.21
N PRO A 536 15.36 10.47 -54.59
CA PRO A 536 15.47 9.29 -53.75
C PRO A 536 16.03 8.15 -54.62
N LEU A 537 17.23 7.66 -54.29
CA LEU A 537 17.71 6.41 -54.84
C LEU A 537 16.72 5.34 -54.38
N ASN A 538 16.03 4.71 -55.33
CA ASN A 538 15.10 3.63 -55.06
C ASN A 538 15.62 2.37 -55.77
N PRO A 539 15.94 1.30 -55.02
CA PRO A 539 15.94 1.23 -53.56
C PRO A 539 17.08 2.05 -52.93
N SER A 540 16.83 2.59 -51.73
CA SER A 540 17.87 3.21 -50.90
C SER A 540 18.83 2.09 -50.49
N PRO A 541 20.12 2.12 -50.85
CA PRO A 541 21.03 1.04 -50.49
C PRO A 541 21.19 0.98 -48.97
N SER A 542 20.99 -0.21 -48.39
CA SER A 542 21.35 -0.48 -47.00
C SER A 542 22.87 -0.63 -46.88
N GLY A 543 23.47 -0.05 -45.83
CA GLY A 543 24.92 -0.07 -45.58
C GLY A 543 25.65 1.27 -45.69
N SER A 544 24.92 2.39 -45.77
CA SER A 544 25.53 3.73 -45.69
C SER A 544 26.05 4.03 -44.28
N ASP A 545 27.31 4.45 -44.18
CA ASP A 545 28.00 4.89 -42.97
C ASP A 545 27.65 6.34 -42.56
N GLY A 546 26.44 6.79 -42.90
CA GLY A 546 25.87 8.08 -42.51
C GLY A 546 24.43 8.28 -42.97
N ASP A 547 23.68 9.11 -42.24
CA ASP A 547 22.30 9.51 -42.57
C ASP A 547 22.26 10.59 -43.67
N LEU A 548 21.35 10.44 -44.64
CA LEU A 548 21.00 11.52 -45.57
C LEU A 548 20.29 12.66 -44.82
N LYS A 549 20.89 13.86 -44.77
CA LYS A 549 20.20 15.07 -44.31
C LYS A 549 19.72 15.93 -45.48
N LYS A 550 18.59 16.61 -45.29
CA LYS A 550 18.01 17.55 -46.26
C LYS A 550 18.99 18.70 -46.52
N GLY A 551 19.25 18.99 -47.79
CA GLY A 551 20.35 19.85 -48.21
C GLY A 551 20.38 21.28 -47.74
N VAL A 552 21.62 21.75 -47.58
CA VAL A 552 22.01 23.16 -47.47
C VAL A 552 22.48 23.63 -48.85
N ALA A 553 22.12 24.84 -49.25
CA ALA A 553 22.58 25.40 -50.52
C ALA A 553 24.11 25.44 -50.57
N TRP A 554 24.67 25.17 -51.74
CA TRP A 554 26.12 25.20 -51.96
C TRP A 554 26.67 26.59 -51.62
N PRO A 555 27.65 26.73 -50.72
CA PRO A 555 28.21 28.02 -50.37
C PRO A 555 28.93 28.62 -51.59
N SER A 556 28.87 29.95 -51.73
CA SER A 556 29.67 30.68 -52.70
C SER A 556 31.16 30.50 -52.36
N ARG A 557 31.91 29.84 -53.25
CA ARG A 557 33.23 29.22 -53.02
C ARG A 557 33.16 28.01 -52.08
N ARG A 558 32.63 26.90 -52.60
CA ARG A 558 32.66 25.60 -51.91
C ARG A 558 34.08 25.12 -51.64
N PHE A 559 34.94 25.12 -52.66
CA PHE A 559 36.27 24.55 -52.54
C PHE A 559 37.32 25.63 -52.32
N LYS A 560 38.27 25.34 -51.43
CA LYS A 560 39.47 26.13 -51.18
C LYS A 560 40.69 25.28 -51.49
N ASP A 561 41.46 25.71 -52.49
CA ASP A 561 42.80 25.17 -52.75
C ASP A 561 43.74 25.60 -51.61
N ASN A 562 44.41 24.65 -50.99
CA ASN A 562 45.30 24.91 -49.86
C ASN A 562 46.74 25.22 -50.29
N GLY A 563 47.09 24.98 -51.56
CA GLY A 563 48.44 25.24 -52.09
C GLY A 563 49.47 24.18 -51.73
N ASP A 564 49.05 23.08 -51.08
CA ASP A 564 49.85 21.94 -50.62
C ASP A 564 49.41 20.62 -51.27
N ALA A 565 48.83 20.72 -52.48
CA ALA A 565 48.18 19.63 -53.20
C ALA A 565 46.98 18.99 -52.46
N THR A 566 46.35 19.75 -51.57
CA THR A 566 45.04 19.41 -50.99
C THR A 566 43.98 20.48 -51.29
N VAL A 567 42.70 20.08 -51.18
CA VAL A 567 41.55 20.96 -51.36
C VAL A 567 40.59 20.78 -50.19
N THR A 568 40.29 21.87 -49.48
CA THR A 568 39.26 21.86 -48.44
C THR A 568 37.90 22.13 -49.07
N ASP A 569 36.94 21.24 -48.79
CA ASP A 569 35.53 21.46 -49.06
C ASP A 569 34.90 22.22 -47.88
N ASN A 570 34.62 23.51 -48.05
CA ASN A 570 34.03 24.35 -46.99
C ASN A 570 32.61 23.93 -46.59
N LEU A 571 31.93 23.10 -47.39
CA LEU A 571 30.61 22.58 -47.07
C LEU A 571 30.69 21.42 -46.07
N THR A 572 31.66 20.53 -46.25
CA THR A 572 31.84 19.31 -45.43
C THR A 572 32.99 19.44 -44.42
N GLY A 573 33.86 20.42 -44.58
CA GLY A 573 35.13 20.51 -43.86
C GLY A 573 36.18 19.48 -44.29
N ILE A 574 35.83 18.53 -45.18
CA ILE A 574 36.70 17.46 -45.63
C ILE A 574 37.83 18.03 -46.48
N ILE A 575 39.03 17.50 -46.29
CA ILE A 575 40.20 17.77 -47.09
C ILE A 575 40.36 16.63 -48.09
N TRP A 576 40.42 16.96 -49.37
CA TRP A 576 40.59 16.02 -50.48
C TRP A 576 42.01 16.14 -51.04
N THR A 577 42.55 15.04 -51.57
CA THR A 577 43.72 15.16 -52.45
C THR A 577 43.33 16.00 -53.67
N LYS A 578 44.24 16.88 -54.12
CA LYS A 578 43.96 17.76 -55.25
C LYS A 578 43.93 17.01 -56.58
N ALA A 579 44.87 16.09 -56.79
CA ALA A 579 44.80 15.10 -57.86
C ALA A 579 43.80 14.00 -57.46
N ALA A 580 42.76 13.82 -58.28
CA ALA A 580 41.70 12.86 -58.02
C ALA A 580 42.09 11.42 -58.37
N ASP A 581 43.07 11.23 -59.24
CA ASP A 581 43.57 9.94 -59.72
C ASP A 581 44.98 9.60 -59.20
N LEU A 582 45.36 10.13 -58.03
CA LEU A 582 46.73 10.06 -57.49
C LEU A 582 47.34 8.65 -57.52
N PHE A 583 46.50 7.62 -57.31
CA PHE A 583 46.90 6.21 -57.29
C PHE A 583 46.45 5.40 -58.51
N GLY A 584 45.78 6.05 -59.46
CA GLY A 584 45.12 5.42 -60.60
C GLY A 584 44.04 4.42 -60.19
N GLN A 585 43.73 3.48 -61.09
CA GLN A 585 42.73 2.44 -60.85
C GLN A 585 43.33 1.27 -60.06
N GLN A 586 42.65 0.88 -58.99
CA GLN A 586 43.08 -0.21 -58.10
C GLN A 586 41.90 -1.11 -57.72
N ASP A 587 42.19 -2.32 -57.25
CA ASP A 587 41.20 -3.12 -56.53
C ASP A 587 40.83 -2.46 -55.19
N TRP A 588 39.66 -2.82 -54.66
CA TRP A 588 39.06 -2.11 -53.52
C TRP A 588 39.91 -2.20 -52.24
N LEU A 589 40.57 -3.33 -51.98
CA LEU A 589 41.38 -3.49 -50.77
C LEU A 589 42.69 -2.70 -50.89
N THR A 590 43.30 -2.70 -52.07
CA THR A 590 44.49 -1.90 -52.37
C THR A 590 44.19 -0.40 -52.32
N ALA A 591 43.00 0.03 -52.75
CA ALA A 591 42.55 1.42 -52.65
C ALA A 591 42.45 1.90 -51.19
N LEU A 592 41.87 1.07 -50.31
CA LEU A 592 41.79 1.35 -48.86
C LEU A 592 43.19 1.49 -48.25
N ALA A 593 44.09 0.56 -48.57
CA ALA A 593 45.46 0.57 -48.07
C ALA A 593 46.24 1.80 -48.58
N SER A 594 46.14 2.10 -49.89
CA SER A 594 46.84 3.23 -50.50
C SER A 594 46.43 4.58 -49.89
N CYS A 595 45.13 4.79 -49.64
CA CYS A 595 44.70 5.98 -48.91
C CYS A 595 45.18 5.97 -47.46
N ASN A 596 45.08 4.85 -46.75
CA ASN A 596 45.49 4.78 -45.34
C ASN A 596 47.01 4.96 -45.15
N GLU A 597 47.82 4.56 -46.12
CA GLU A 597 49.28 4.69 -46.07
C GLU A 597 49.79 6.02 -46.65
N LEU A 598 48.91 6.85 -47.22
CA LEU A 598 49.28 8.15 -47.77
C LEU A 598 49.84 9.08 -46.70
N VAL A 599 50.98 9.69 -47.02
CA VAL A 599 51.68 10.70 -46.19
C VAL A 599 51.82 12.00 -46.97
N GLY A 600 51.74 13.12 -46.26
CA GLY A 600 51.83 14.47 -46.81
C GLY A 600 53.25 15.05 -46.73
N ASP A 601 54.25 14.28 -47.10
CA ASP A 601 55.67 14.68 -47.08
C ASP A 601 56.18 15.17 -48.45
N GLY A 602 55.30 15.25 -49.45
CA GLY A 602 55.64 15.64 -50.82
C GLY A 602 56.45 14.59 -51.60
N SER A 603 56.53 13.35 -51.12
CA SER A 603 57.27 12.27 -51.79
C SER A 603 56.60 11.76 -53.07
N LEU A 604 55.28 11.88 -53.17
CA LEU A 604 54.50 11.53 -54.36
C LEU A 604 54.34 12.73 -55.30
N THR A 605 54.49 12.50 -56.61
CA THR A 605 54.23 13.53 -57.62
C THR A 605 52.74 13.88 -57.62
N GLU A 606 52.42 15.17 -57.45
CA GLU A 606 51.04 15.68 -57.24
C GLU A 606 50.34 15.21 -55.94
N GLY A 607 51.07 14.54 -55.04
CA GLY A 607 50.57 14.14 -53.72
C GLY A 607 50.63 15.27 -52.69
N PRO A 608 49.96 15.11 -51.53
CA PRO A 608 49.90 16.12 -50.47
C PRO A 608 51.28 16.49 -49.92
N ASN A 609 51.43 17.76 -49.54
CA ASN A 609 52.60 18.29 -48.83
C ASN A 609 52.16 19.14 -47.63
N ASP A 610 51.28 18.56 -46.80
CA ASP A 610 50.60 19.20 -45.68
C ASP A 610 51.07 18.68 -44.30
N GLY A 611 52.10 17.81 -44.29
CA GLY A 611 52.65 17.20 -43.08
C GLY A 611 51.80 16.08 -42.48
N SER A 612 50.78 15.60 -43.21
CA SER A 612 49.97 14.46 -42.78
C SER A 612 50.77 13.16 -42.72
N ILE A 613 50.36 12.26 -41.82
CA ILE A 613 51.00 10.95 -41.60
C ILE A 613 50.04 9.81 -41.94
N ALA A 614 50.59 8.60 -42.12
CA ALA A 614 49.80 7.41 -42.38
C ALA A 614 48.72 7.20 -41.30
N GLY A 615 47.53 6.80 -41.74
CA GLY A 615 46.32 6.67 -40.94
C GLY A 615 45.45 7.94 -40.89
N GLN A 616 45.92 9.07 -41.42
CA GLN A 616 45.11 10.30 -41.47
C GLN A 616 44.31 10.45 -42.77
N TRP A 617 44.70 9.75 -43.82
CA TRP A 617 43.99 9.71 -45.08
C TRP A 617 43.16 8.43 -45.17
N ARG A 618 42.02 8.50 -45.84
CA ARG A 618 41.12 7.37 -46.05
C ARG A 618 40.39 7.47 -47.37
N LEU A 619 39.92 6.34 -47.85
CA LEU A 619 39.01 6.33 -48.99
C LEU A 619 37.68 6.98 -48.57
N ALA A 620 37.15 7.87 -49.42
CA ALA A 620 35.87 8.50 -49.19
C ALA A 620 34.75 7.46 -49.14
N ASN A 621 33.78 7.65 -48.27
CA ASN A 621 32.58 6.84 -48.31
C ASN A 621 31.62 7.29 -49.41
N LEU A 622 30.59 6.48 -49.62
CA LEU A 622 29.59 6.70 -50.66
C LEU A 622 28.98 8.10 -50.60
N ASN A 623 28.64 8.57 -49.41
CA ASN A 623 27.96 9.84 -49.23
C ASN A 623 28.91 11.05 -49.40
N GLU A 624 30.15 10.92 -48.95
CA GLU A 624 31.19 11.94 -49.09
C GLU A 624 31.57 12.14 -50.55
N LEU A 625 31.74 11.05 -51.28
CA LEU A 625 32.04 11.09 -52.71
C LEU A 625 30.85 11.60 -53.51
N LEU A 626 29.63 11.15 -53.21
CA LEU A 626 28.41 11.69 -53.81
C LEU A 626 28.23 13.18 -53.51
N SER A 627 28.74 13.68 -52.38
CA SER A 627 28.64 15.09 -52.04
C SER A 627 29.28 15.98 -53.09
N LEU A 628 30.31 15.52 -53.82
CA LEU A 628 30.97 16.26 -54.89
C LEU A 628 30.12 16.37 -56.16
N ILE A 629 29.14 15.48 -56.34
CA ILE A 629 28.39 15.34 -57.59
C ILE A 629 27.43 16.52 -57.82
N ASP A 630 27.67 17.28 -58.88
CA ASP A 630 26.73 18.22 -59.48
C ASP A 630 26.03 17.58 -60.68
N ARG A 631 24.80 17.08 -60.47
CA ARG A 631 24.01 16.40 -61.50
C ARG A 631 23.49 17.32 -62.60
N SER A 632 23.69 18.63 -62.49
CA SER A 632 23.39 19.57 -63.58
C SER A 632 24.52 19.63 -64.63
N MET A 633 25.66 19.01 -64.33
CA MET A 633 26.84 18.92 -65.19
C MET A 633 26.97 17.50 -65.78
N PHE A 634 27.53 17.40 -66.99
CA PHE A 634 27.81 16.12 -67.65
C PHE A 634 29.31 16.05 -67.97
N GLY A 635 30.02 15.12 -67.33
CA GLY A 635 31.44 14.79 -67.54
C GLY A 635 32.49 15.90 -67.28
N PRO A 636 33.24 15.88 -66.16
CA PRO A 636 32.94 15.24 -64.87
C PRO A 636 31.77 15.97 -64.17
N ALA A 637 30.97 15.23 -63.41
CA ALA A 637 29.83 15.77 -62.66
C ALA A 637 30.28 16.55 -61.42
N LEU A 638 31.15 17.54 -61.58
CA LEU A 638 31.63 18.46 -60.56
C LEU A 638 31.17 19.89 -60.88
N PRO A 639 31.00 20.76 -59.88
CA PRO A 639 30.68 22.16 -60.13
C PRO A 639 31.78 22.86 -60.89
N SER A 640 31.38 23.73 -61.81
CA SER A 640 32.30 24.58 -62.55
C SER A 640 33.20 25.42 -61.63
N GLY A 641 34.50 25.46 -61.94
CA GLY A 641 35.50 26.24 -61.19
C GLY A 641 36.08 25.56 -59.96
N HIS A 642 35.93 24.24 -59.81
CA HIS A 642 36.63 23.48 -58.77
C HIS A 642 38.16 23.49 -58.96
N PRO A 643 38.96 23.39 -57.87
CA PRO A 643 40.42 23.40 -57.94
C PRO A 643 41.06 22.02 -58.13
N PHE A 644 40.26 20.94 -58.19
CA PHE A 644 40.76 19.57 -58.42
C PHE A 644 41.41 19.39 -59.80
N THR A 645 42.46 18.57 -59.85
CA THR A 645 43.21 18.21 -61.05
C THR A 645 43.02 16.73 -61.37
N ASN A 646 43.25 16.37 -62.64
CA ASN A 646 43.16 15.00 -63.15
C ASN A 646 41.92 14.24 -62.67
N VAL A 647 40.73 14.82 -62.85
CA VAL A 647 39.46 14.16 -62.52
C VAL A 647 39.00 13.36 -63.74
N PRO A 648 39.24 12.03 -63.83
CA PRO A 648 38.81 11.28 -64.99
C PRO A 648 37.29 11.11 -64.93
N VAL A 649 36.68 10.94 -66.10
CA VAL A 649 35.23 10.68 -66.24
C VAL A 649 34.91 9.20 -66.05
N SER A 650 35.58 8.56 -65.10
CA SER A 650 35.50 7.13 -64.78
C SER A 650 34.80 6.93 -63.43
N SER A 651 34.86 5.71 -62.93
CA SER A 651 34.30 5.31 -61.66
C SER A 651 35.33 5.31 -60.56
N TYR A 652 34.90 5.81 -59.41
CA TYR A 652 35.72 5.93 -58.21
C TYR A 652 35.22 4.98 -57.14
N TRP A 653 36.14 4.29 -56.48
CA TRP A 653 35.81 3.48 -55.33
C TRP A 653 35.31 4.32 -54.17
N THR A 654 34.37 3.76 -53.42
CA THR A 654 34.00 4.24 -52.08
C THR A 654 34.45 3.23 -51.04
N SER A 655 34.65 3.64 -49.79
CA SER A 655 34.89 2.72 -48.67
C SER A 655 33.64 1.92 -48.28
N THR A 656 32.49 2.15 -48.92
CA THR A 656 31.20 1.57 -48.54
C THR A 656 30.98 0.21 -49.21
N THR A 657 30.91 -0.84 -48.42
CA THR A 657 30.57 -2.20 -48.88
C THR A 657 29.06 -2.38 -49.03
N ILE A 658 28.64 -3.36 -49.83
CA ILE A 658 27.22 -3.67 -49.99
C ILE A 658 26.76 -4.56 -48.84
N ALA A 659 25.72 -4.14 -48.10
CA ALA A 659 25.28 -4.83 -46.88
C ALA A 659 24.91 -6.30 -47.10
N ASN A 660 24.41 -6.65 -48.28
CA ASN A 660 23.98 -8.01 -48.62
C ASN A 660 24.97 -8.75 -49.54
N ASP A 661 26.08 -8.12 -49.91
CA ASP A 661 27.12 -8.72 -50.75
C ASP A 661 28.52 -8.26 -50.30
N THR A 662 29.18 -9.11 -49.53
CA THR A 662 30.52 -8.84 -49.01
C THR A 662 31.62 -8.86 -50.06
N THR A 663 31.32 -9.38 -51.27
CA THR A 663 32.27 -9.45 -52.40
C THR A 663 32.27 -8.20 -53.27
N SER A 664 31.31 -7.30 -53.04
CA SER A 664 31.12 -6.07 -53.82
C SER A 664 31.18 -4.82 -52.94
N ALA A 665 31.51 -3.70 -53.57
CA ALA A 665 31.51 -2.37 -52.96
C ALA A 665 30.85 -1.35 -53.89
N TRP A 666 30.46 -0.21 -53.33
CA TRP A 666 29.89 0.88 -54.11
C TRP A 666 30.98 1.67 -54.82
N ALA A 667 30.73 2.01 -56.08
CA ALA A 667 31.52 2.94 -56.89
C ALA A 667 30.63 4.04 -57.47
N VAL A 668 31.22 5.23 -57.68
CA VAL A 668 30.52 6.39 -58.23
C VAL A 668 31.13 6.76 -59.58
N GLY A 669 30.31 6.76 -60.63
CA GLY A 669 30.68 7.21 -61.96
C GLY A 669 30.64 8.74 -62.06
N PHE A 670 31.77 9.38 -62.35
CA PHE A 670 31.85 10.85 -62.49
C PHE A 670 31.53 11.34 -63.91
N ASP A 671 31.36 10.46 -64.89
CA ASP A 671 30.79 10.81 -66.20
C ASP A 671 29.33 11.29 -66.11
N THR A 672 28.55 10.62 -65.26
CA THR A 672 27.09 10.68 -65.22
C THR A 672 26.51 10.96 -63.83
N GLY A 673 27.33 10.85 -62.78
CA GLY A 673 26.88 10.91 -61.39
C GLY A 673 26.06 9.70 -60.95
N PHE A 674 26.14 8.58 -61.70
CA PHE A 674 25.45 7.34 -61.37
C PHE A 674 26.22 6.54 -60.31
N LEU A 675 25.44 5.86 -59.47
CA LEU A 675 25.91 4.91 -58.48
C LEU A 675 25.81 3.51 -59.08
N PHE A 676 26.82 2.68 -58.88
CA PHE A 676 26.76 1.26 -59.21
C PHE A 676 27.58 0.43 -58.24
N ASP A 677 27.23 -0.85 -58.14
CA ASP A 677 27.99 -1.86 -57.44
C ASP A 677 29.01 -2.52 -58.35
N ASP A 678 30.20 -2.78 -57.82
CA ASP A 678 31.25 -3.50 -58.54
C ASP A 678 31.96 -4.48 -57.61
N LEU A 679 32.52 -5.55 -58.20
CA LEU A 679 33.26 -6.57 -57.47
C LEU A 679 34.52 -5.95 -56.89
N LYS A 680 34.87 -6.28 -55.65
CA LYS A 680 36.05 -5.72 -54.96
C LYS A 680 37.38 -6.00 -55.68
N GLY A 681 37.42 -6.99 -56.58
CA GLY A 681 38.58 -7.29 -57.42
C GLY A 681 38.65 -6.48 -58.72
N SER A 682 37.63 -5.67 -59.04
CA SER A 682 37.62 -4.77 -60.20
C SER A 682 38.48 -3.52 -59.95
N ALA A 683 38.97 -2.91 -61.02
CA ALA A 683 39.80 -1.72 -60.93
C ALA A 683 38.95 -0.44 -61.09
N ASN A 684 38.91 0.40 -60.05
CA ASN A 684 38.26 1.72 -60.08
C ASN A 684 39.23 2.78 -59.51
N ASP A 685 39.01 4.05 -59.87
CA ASP A 685 39.86 5.17 -59.48
C ASP A 685 39.77 5.45 -57.96
N VAL A 686 40.85 5.99 -57.40
CA VAL A 686 41.03 6.14 -55.96
C VAL A 686 41.22 7.61 -55.60
N TRP A 687 40.27 8.16 -54.84
CA TRP A 687 40.31 9.53 -54.36
C TRP A 687 40.30 9.57 -52.83
N CYS A 688 41.41 10.01 -52.23
CA CYS A 688 41.59 10.00 -50.79
C CYS A 688 41.14 11.31 -50.14
N ILE A 689 40.65 11.18 -48.92
CA ILE A 689 40.21 12.30 -48.09
C ILE A 689 40.75 12.21 -46.66
N ARG A 690 40.67 13.33 -45.94
CA ARG A 690 41.03 13.50 -44.54
C ARG A 690 40.03 14.43 -43.86
N ASP A 691 39.77 14.17 -42.58
CA ASP A 691 38.82 14.91 -41.73
C ASP A 691 39.39 16.22 -41.15
#